data_AF-A0A9P6GR47-F1
#
_entry.id   AF-A0A9P6GR47-F1
#
_cell.length_a   1.000
_cell.length_b   1.000
_cell.length_c   1.000
_cell.angle_alpha   90.00
_cell.angle_beta   90.00
_cell.angle_gamma   90.00
#
_symmetry.space_group_name_H-M   'P 1'
#
loop_
_entity.id
_entity.type
_entity.pdbx_description
1 polymer ?
#
loop_
_entity_poly.entity_id
_entity_poly.type
_entity_poly.pdbx_seq_one_letter_code
_entity_poly.pdbx_strand_id
1 'polypeptide(L)'
;MRLRCFPALLGAAAALQPLPPVQWSQGNSPTSGAFSLQDAPKTIYLQRSFANVSDTEGLTLIPPTAYEFAQTFSKDLSQLFGANWTVQQVDSFPGSGIFLGKFKGDASQLTYENGVPTEEGYELEVGNGSVFIRGTGSRGLFWGTRTLLQELLIANGASLQSGRVVEAPAYATRGYMLDAGRKWYSADFLKDLCTYASFFKMSEFHYHSSDNYPLNRGHNETWYEVFSHFSLYPENPELQGIVQRPNETLSRAEFEDFQKHCAQRGVTVIPEIEAPGHCLSITKWKPELALAKKDLLNLSHPEAIPTVKAIWSEFLPWFQTKEVHIGADEYDATLADVYISFVNEMSDYVNSTSGKRVRIWGTNEPSENYTISKDVIIQHWQYGQSEPVQLQDDGYQLINSEDWWAYMSLKNDHMPILPAPYPQFLNNTRTLNFANVEGWQWDPSLFNPVNTTEQLETGASGNKGAILAAWSDSGPDATTQLEGYYAMRNGIPLVAARAWSGSRGVNVSTSDFDSSLEMLTANAPGQNLDRRFSTSAQYKPAENEAPLFSWKSSGGYNASNVSLGKGSYGPPYTLSIAASGPFTLLGPDTSLSVSTVPSNTSANGTSTLVFSTADGFPYPLRSTSESDGHDPGHSGRIWWNLTSSTHHPVPITFPANIRIETDVVNGSRVWVDDEFKGRYEVFVFGGRNTIFSWSQMALVAPLQTASGGVESVVLEAGIVGSRGNGSNGASPAPHIHHQTIHCPLTSPPLPLRDLPDLPDSLSLQAPAKMAIVDIHTHIYPPSYVDLLRTRRTVPYVRNFDDAPDSSRLIILPGEDDPSTPSTSRGRPIGPEYYDIAQKIAFMDTHKIDKSVISLANPWLDFLPADEAGDAARKINDDVDRICAGYPGRLYAFGTLPLSADTGTIVKEVERLGTLKYMRGVIMGTSGLGDGLDDPRLDPVWAAIEKAGQMIFLHPHYGLPKEVYGPRADEYGHVLPLALGFPLETTIAVSRMLLSGVWDRFTKLNVLLAHSGGTLPFLAGRIESCILHDGHLKSKGTRDNRRSVWDILKTNIYLDAVIYSEVGLGAAVAASGADRLLFGTDHPFFPPLEEDVEEWHSVNANYAAIAKAFTNDDQAKGVLGNNAVRILRLDE
;
A
#
# COMPACT_ATOMS: atom_id res chain seq x y z
N MET A 1 -14.75 60.50 -12.02
CA MET A 1 -14.44 60.88 -13.42
C MET A 1 -13.19 60.11 -13.86
N ARG A 2 -13.35 59.18 -14.83
CA ARG A 2 -12.37 58.40 -15.63
C ARG A 2 -11.33 57.53 -14.87
N LEU A 3 -11.43 56.18 -14.87
CA LEU A 3 -11.06 55.17 -15.92
C LEU A 3 -9.54 55.04 -16.21
N ARG A 4 -8.88 53.97 -15.70
CA ARG A 4 -8.39 52.77 -16.46
C ARG A 4 -7.15 52.08 -15.84
N CYS A 5 -7.31 50.77 -15.63
CA CYS A 5 -6.36 49.64 -15.81
C CYS A 5 -5.04 49.59 -15.02
N PHE A 6 -4.89 48.59 -14.14
CA PHE A 6 -4.29 47.28 -14.47
C PHE A 6 -4.65 46.21 -13.40
N PRO A 7 -5.11 45.01 -13.79
CA PRO A 7 -5.31 43.86 -12.92
C PRO A 7 -4.09 42.92 -13.01
N ALA A 8 -3.58 42.41 -11.89
CA ALA A 8 -2.82 41.16 -11.77
C ALA A 8 -2.26 41.03 -10.35
N LEU A 9 -2.93 40.25 -9.51
CA LEU A 9 -2.37 39.52 -8.36
C LEU A 9 -3.49 38.61 -7.80
N LEU A 10 -3.94 37.67 -8.64
CA LEU A 10 -4.63 36.46 -8.21
C LEU A 10 -3.54 35.38 -8.17
N GLY A 11 -2.96 35.15 -6.98
CA GLY A 11 -2.14 33.97 -6.74
C GLY A 11 -3.03 32.72 -6.84
N ALA A 12 -2.52 31.66 -7.45
CA ALA A 12 -3.23 30.42 -7.77
C ALA A 12 -4.14 29.95 -6.62
N ALA A 13 -5.46 30.02 -6.84
CA ALA A 13 -6.42 29.31 -5.99
C ALA A 13 -6.45 27.86 -6.49
N ALA A 14 -6.07 26.90 -5.65
CA ALA A 14 -6.29 25.49 -5.94
C ALA A 14 -7.80 25.26 -6.16
N ALA A 15 -8.18 24.56 -7.22
CA ALA A 15 -9.56 24.12 -7.39
C ALA A 15 -9.84 23.07 -6.31
N LEU A 16 -10.95 23.21 -5.57
CA LEU A 16 -11.37 22.25 -4.56
C LEU A 16 -12.63 21.54 -5.06
N GLN A 17 -12.74 20.24 -4.77
CA GLN A 17 -13.92 19.41 -5.06
C GLN A 17 -14.59 18.91 -3.76
N PRO A 18 -15.91 18.67 -3.76
CA PRO A 18 -16.54 17.87 -2.70
C PRO A 18 -16.10 16.41 -2.78
N LEU A 19 -16.28 15.66 -1.70
CA LEU A 19 -16.02 14.23 -1.57
C LEU A 19 -17.29 13.53 -1.05
N PRO A 20 -18.04 12.78 -1.89
CA PRO A 20 -17.82 12.51 -3.31
C PRO A 20 -17.87 13.76 -4.22
N PRO A 21 -17.12 13.76 -5.35
CA PRO A 21 -17.24 14.79 -6.38
C PRO A 21 -18.61 14.72 -7.06
N VAL A 22 -19.13 15.88 -7.47
CA VAL A 22 -20.47 16.00 -8.08
C VAL A 22 -20.42 16.69 -9.45
N GLN A 23 -21.34 16.36 -10.36
CA GLN A 23 -21.47 17.05 -11.65
C GLN A 23 -22.57 18.12 -11.62
N TRP A 24 -22.17 19.37 -11.85
CA TRP A 24 -23.09 20.50 -11.94
C TRP A 24 -23.63 20.68 -13.36
N SER A 25 -24.95 20.55 -13.52
CA SER A 25 -25.65 20.94 -14.74
C SER A 25 -26.03 22.43 -14.70
N GLN A 26 -25.52 23.21 -15.66
CA GLN A 26 -25.95 24.59 -15.89
C GLN A 26 -27.27 24.56 -16.66
N GLY A 27 -28.35 25.10 -16.09
CA GLY A 27 -29.63 25.17 -16.80
C GLY A 27 -29.53 26.04 -18.06
N ASN A 28 -30.34 25.75 -19.09
CA ASN A 28 -30.43 26.50 -20.35
C ASN A 28 -30.95 27.96 -20.21
N SER A 29 -30.87 28.58 -19.02
CA SER A 29 -31.36 29.93 -18.76
C SER A 29 -30.22 30.85 -18.32
N PRO A 30 -29.99 32.00 -18.97
CA PRO A 30 -28.94 32.96 -18.62
C PRO A 30 -29.36 33.82 -17.43
N THR A 31 -29.76 33.21 -16.32
CA THR A 31 -30.05 33.94 -15.08
C THR A 31 -28.81 33.98 -14.21
N SER A 32 -28.26 35.19 -14.04
CA SER A 32 -27.15 35.56 -13.17
C SER A 32 -27.49 35.45 -11.67
N GLY A 33 -28.06 34.32 -11.25
CA GLY A 33 -28.46 34.06 -9.87
C GLY A 33 -27.33 33.42 -9.06
N ALA A 34 -27.21 33.79 -7.80
CA ALA A 34 -26.33 33.13 -6.85
C ALA A 34 -27.02 33.02 -5.48
N PHE A 35 -26.61 32.06 -4.67
CA PHE A 35 -27.05 31.92 -3.28
C PHE A 35 -25.93 32.37 -2.34
N SER A 36 -26.24 33.35 -1.48
CA SER A 36 -25.36 33.81 -0.41
C SER A 36 -25.88 33.30 0.93
N LEU A 37 -25.06 32.51 1.63
CA LEU A 37 -25.41 32.01 2.97
C LEU A 37 -25.53 33.17 3.99
N GLN A 38 -24.77 34.25 3.79
CA GLN A 38 -24.80 35.42 4.66
C GLN A 38 -26.17 36.12 4.58
N ASP A 39 -26.68 36.30 3.36
CA ASP A 39 -27.95 37.00 3.08
C ASP A 39 -29.19 36.11 3.26
N ALA A 40 -29.01 34.79 3.30
CA ALA A 40 -30.10 33.84 3.48
C ALA A 40 -30.76 34.00 4.87
N PRO A 41 -32.11 33.89 4.96
CA PRO A 41 -32.80 33.74 6.23
C PRO A 41 -32.19 32.58 7.03
N LYS A 42 -31.99 32.78 8.35
CA LYS A 42 -31.45 31.74 9.26
C LYS A 42 -32.52 30.72 9.65
N THR A 43 -33.29 30.30 8.66
CA THR A 43 -34.39 29.34 8.76
C THR A 43 -34.31 28.40 7.56
N ILE A 44 -34.26 27.11 7.85
CA ILE A 44 -34.39 26.01 6.90
C ILE A 44 -35.87 25.67 6.81
N TYR A 45 -36.44 25.70 5.61
CA TYR A 45 -37.85 25.37 5.41
C TYR A 45 -37.99 23.95 4.92
N LEU A 46 -38.67 23.11 5.70
CA LEU A 46 -38.98 21.72 5.34
C LEU A 46 -40.42 21.61 4.86
N GLN A 47 -40.61 20.94 3.72
CA GLN A 47 -41.95 20.65 3.21
C GLN A 47 -42.72 19.77 4.20
N ARG A 48 -43.84 20.27 4.73
CA ARG A 48 -44.61 19.59 5.79
C ARG A 48 -45.05 18.18 5.39
N SER A 49 -45.47 18.00 4.14
CA SER A 49 -45.87 16.68 3.62
C SER A 49 -44.74 15.66 3.53
N PHE A 50 -43.49 16.08 3.68
CA PHE A 50 -42.31 15.21 3.65
C PHE A 50 -41.66 15.06 5.03
N ALA A 51 -42.06 15.86 6.02
CA ALA A 51 -41.38 15.95 7.31
C ALA A 51 -41.33 14.63 8.10
N ASN A 52 -42.38 13.80 7.98
CA ASN A 52 -42.50 12.53 8.68
C ASN A 52 -42.09 11.31 7.84
N VAL A 53 -41.49 11.52 6.65
CA VAL A 53 -40.95 10.42 5.85
C VAL A 53 -39.68 9.90 6.50
N SER A 54 -39.56 8.58 6.64
CA SER A 54 -38.36 7.88 7.10
C SER A 54 -37.95 6.85 6.04
N ASP A 55 -36.64 6.60 5.93
CA ASP A 55 -36.06 5.59 5.05
C ASP A 55 -36.54 4.18 5.43
N THR A 56 -37.16 3.47 4.49
CA THR A 56 -37.66 2.11 4.72
C THR A 56 -36.75 1.02 4.16
N GLU A 57 -35.88 1.37 3.22
CA GLU A 57 -35.00 0.46 2.49
C GLU A 57 -33.67 0.21 3.22
N GLY A 58 -33.20 1.17 4.01
CA GLY A 58 -31.95 1.08 4.77
C GLY A 58 -31.85 -0.04 5.80
N LEU A 59 -30.63 -0.30 6.29
CA LEU A 59 -30.36 -1.38 7.26
C LEU A 59 -30.80 -1.06 8.68
N THR A 60 -30.92 0.21 9.06
CA THR A 60 -31.33 0.59 10.41
C THR A 60 -32.79 0.27 10.70
N LEU A 61 -33.08 -0.19 11.91
CA LEU A 61 -34.44 -0.39 12.43
C LEU A 61 -35.01 0.88 13.11
N ILE A 62 -34.18 1.92 13.24
CA ILE A 62 -34.55 3.21 13.83
C ILE A 62 -34.30 4.38 12.83
N PRO A 63 -34.89 4.32 11.61
CA PRO A 63 -34.61 5.30 10.56
C PRO A 63 -35.13 6.69 10.94
N PRO A 64 -34.29 7.75 10.91
CA PRO A 64 -34.76 9.09 11.18
C PRO A 64 -35.73 9.62 10.13
N THR A 65 -36.64 10.44 10.61
CA THR A 65 -37.53 11.24 9.78
C THR A 65 -36.75 12.34 9.05
N ALA A 66 -37.29 12.85 7.94
CA ALA A 66 -36.74 14.01 7.25
C ALA A 66 -36.63 15.24 8.17
N TYR A 67 -37.54 15.38 9.14
CA TYR A 67 -37.47 16.44 10.14
C TYR A 67 -36.29 16.28 11.11
N GLU A 68 -36.02 15.08 11.60
CA GLU A 68 -34.85 14.82 12.46
C GLU A 68 -33.53 15.06 11.71
N PHE A 69 -33.44 14.62 10.45
CA PHE A 69 -32.29 14.96 9.60
C PHE A 69 -32.14 16.47 9.35
N ALA A 70 -33.25 17.18 9.14
CA ALA A 70 -33.22 18.64 9.03
C ALA A 70 -32.73 19.31 10.33
N GLN A 71 -33.08 18.77 11.49
CA GLN A 71 -32.58 19.26 12.78
C GLN A 71 -31.08 19.04 12.93
N THR A 72 -30.56 17.86 12.54
CA THR A 72 -29.12 17.60 12.50
C THR A 72 -28.42 18.60 11.57
N PHE A 73 -28.92 18.78 10.35
CA PHE A 73 -28.38 19.74 9.39
C PHE A 73 -28.39 21.19 9.91
N SER A 74 -29.44 21.60 10.64
CA SER A 74 -29.53 22.92 11.27
C SER A 74 -28.44 23.13 12.33
N LYS A 75 -28.11 22.09 13.12
CA LYS A 75 -27.01 22.13 14.09
C LYS A 75 -25.66 22.24 13.37
N ASP A 76 -25.46 21.47 12.32
CA ASP A 76 -24.22 21.48 11.53
C ASP A 76 -23.97 22.85 10.88
N LEU A 77 -25.00 23.46 10.28
CA LEU A 77 -24.90 24.83 9.73
C LEU A 77 -24.54 25.85 10.81
N SER A 78 -25.18 25.75 11.98
CA SER A 78 -24.92 26.67 13.10
C SER A 78 -23.50 26.52 13.63
N GLN A 79 -22.98 25.29 13.68
CA GLN A 79 -21.62 25.02 14.11
C GLN A 79 -20.58 25.55 13.13
N LEU A 80 -20.75 25.30 11.82
CA LEU A 80 -19.74 25.65 10.81
C LEU A 80 -19.76 27.13 10.43
N PHE A 81 -20.95 27.72 10.33
CA PHE A 81 -21.12 29.06 9.75
C PHE A 81 -21.66 30.08 10.75
N GLY A 82 -21.84 29.68 12.01
CA GLY A 82 -22.45 30.51 13.04
C GLY A 82 -23.94 30.79 12.79
N ALA A 83 -24.48 31.72 13.58
CA ALA A 83 -25.90 32.03 13.70
C ALA A 83 -26.75 30.86 14.23
N ASN A 84 -27.93 31.18 14.77
CA ASN A 84 -28.86 30.18 15.26
C ASN A 84 -29.82 29.78 14.14
N TRP A 85 -29.46 28.74 13.38
CA TRP A 85 -30.32 28.20 12.34
C TRP A 85 -31.47 27.42 12.96
N THR A 86 -32.67 27.59 12.40
CA THR A 86 -33.90 26.93 12.86
C THR A 86 -34.56 26.17 11.72
N VAL A 87 -35.31 25.11 12.04
CA VAL A 87 -36.11 24.35 11.06
C VAL A 87 -37.58 24.73 11.20
N GLN A 88 -38.22 25.10 10.09
CA GLN A 88 -39.64 25.38 10.03
C GLN A 88 -40.34 24.51 8.99
N GLN A 89 -41.42 23.84 9.39
CA GLN A 89 -42.25 23.08 8.46
C GLN A 89 -43.28 23.98 7.75
N VAL A 90 -43.31 23.95 6.43
CA VAL A 90 -44.17 24.80 5.59
C VAL A 90 -44.94 23.99 4.55
N ASP A 91 -46.15 24.47 4.21
CA ASP A 91 -46.95 23.88 3.14
C ASP A 91 -46.52 24.40 1.75
N SER A 92 -45.92 25.59 1.71
CA SER A 92 -45.33 26.20 0.51
C SER A 92 -44.03 26.91 0.88
N PHE A 93 -43.02 26.81 0.01
CA PHE A 93 -41.73 27.46 0.24
C PHE A 93 -41.83 28.97 0.03
N PRO A 94 -41.15 29.78 0.87
CA PRO A 94 -41.05 31.23 0.65
C PRO A 94 -40.13 31.56 -0.54
N GLY A 95 -39.95 32.85 -0.84
CA GLY A 95 -39.18 33.29 -2.02
C GLY A 95 -37.66 33.10 -1.95
N SER A 96 -37.07 32.92 -0.76
CA SER A 96 -35.62 32.79 -0.54
C SER A 96 -35.31 31.93 0.68
N GLY A 97 -34.17 31.26 0.69
CA GLY A 97 -33.71 30.42 1.81
C GLY A 97 -33.28 29.01 1.38
N ILE A 98 -33.08 28.13 2.37
CA ILE A 98 -32.75 26.72 2.15
C ILE A 98 -34.03 25.90 2.32
N PHE A 99 -34.34 25.10 1.29
CA PHE A 99 -35.60 24.37 1.17
C PHE A 99 -35.34 22.87 1.10
N LEU A 100 -36.00 22.12 1.97
CA LEU A 100 -35.89 20.67 2.09
C LEU A 100 -37.23 20.03 1.69
N GLY A 101 -37.24 19.03 0.83
CA GLY A 101 -38.49 18.40 0.40
C GLY A 101 -38.35 17.10 -0.39
N LYS A 102 -39.44 16.69 -1.04
CA LYS A 102 -39.50 15.47 -1.85
C LYS A 102 -38.89 15.69 -3.24
N PHE A 103 -38.15 14.71 -3.75
CA PHE A 103 -37.66 14.67 -5.13
C PHE A 103 -38.79 14.92 -6.14
N LYS A 104 -38.54 15.77 -7.14
CA LYS A 104 -39.53 16.19 -8.13
C LYS A 104 -39.63 15.26 -9.34
N GLY A 105 -38.56 14.52 -9.64
CA GLY A 105 -38.51 13.60 -10.76
C GLY A 105 -39.13 12.24 -10.43
N ASP A 106 -38.95 11.29 -11.34
CA ASP A 106 -39.28 9.90 -11.10
C ASP A 106 -38.20 9.26 -10.22
N ALA A 107 -38.53 8.99 -8.95
CA ALA A 107 -37.62 8.40 -7.98
C ALA A 107 -37.13 7.00 -8.38
N SER A 108 -37.89 6.27 -9.19
CA SER A 108 -37.51 4.92 -9.65
C SER A 108 -36.30 4.93 -10.59
N GLN A 109 -35.94 6.09 -11.14
CA GLN A 109 -34.76 6.28 -11.99
C GLN A 109 -33.47 6.47 -11.21
N LEU A 110 -33.54 6.73 -9.89
CA LEU A 110 -32.37 6.83 -9.03
C LEU A 110 -32.13 5.47 -8.37
N THR A 111 -31.15 4.76 -8.90
CA THR A 111 -30.84 3.37 -8.55
C THR A 111 -29.40 3.23 -8.05
N TYR A 112 -29.12 2.14 -7.35
CA TYR A 112 -27.77 1.58 -7.27
C TYR A 112 -27.31 1.10 -8.65
N GLU A 113 -26.04 0.76 -8.82
CA GLU A 113 -25.49 0.27 -10.10
C GLU A 113 -26.08 -1.07 -10.56
N ASN A 114 -26.56 -1.89 -9.62
CA ASN A 114 -27.31 -3.10 -9.94
C ASN A 114 -28.77 -2.85 -10.39
N GLY A 115 -29.18 -1.57 -10.54
CA GLY A 115 -30.51 -1.18 -11.03
C GLY A 115 -31.62 -1.17 -9.98
N VAL A 116 -31.34 -1.50 -8.71
CA VAL A 116 -32.34 -1.42 -7.64
C VAL A 116 -32.57 0.05 -7.26
N PRO A 117 -33.83 0.56 -7.29
CA PRO A 117 -34.14 1.92 -6.82
C PRO A 117 -33.69 2.17 -5.39
N THR A 118 -33.37 3.42 -5.08
CA THR A 118 -32.89 3.80 -3.74
C THR A 118 -33.51 5.08 -3.19
N GLU A 119 -33.89 5.02 -1.92
CA GLU A 119 -34.26 6.17 -1.08
C GLU A 119 -33.07 7.11 -0.74
N GLU A 120 -31.84 6.77 -1.11
CA GLU A 120 -30.63 7.57 -0.91
C GLU A 120 -30.37 8.63 -1.99
N GLY A 121 -31.17 8.64 -3.05
CA GLY A 121 -31.06 9.61 -4.13
C GLY A 121 -31.49 11.02 -3.71
N TYR A 122 -30.86 12.04 -4.30
CA TYR A 122 -31.22 13.43 -4.06
C TYR A 122 -30.99 14.33 -5.27
N GLU A 123 -31.69 15.47 -5.24
CA GLU A 123 -31.47 16.63 -6.10
C GLU A 123 -31.03 17.80 -5.23
N LEU A 124 -29.99 18.51 -5.68
CA LEU A 124 -29.56 19.77 -5.11
C LEU A 124 -29.60 20.85 -6.21
N GLU A 125 -30.36 21.91 -6.00
CA GLU A 125 -30.60 22.96 -6.99
C GLU A 125 -30.34 24.32 -6.35
N VAL A 126 -29.34 25.04 -6.86
CA VAL A 126 -29.00 26.40 -6.43
C VAL A 126 -29.63 27.38 -7.41
N GLY A 127 -30.51 28.24 -6.90
CA GLY A 127 -31.17 29.31 -7.64
C GLY A 127 -30.75 30.70 -7.15
N ASN A 128 -31.44 31.72 -7.63
CA ASN A 128 -31.24 33.09 -7.14
C ASN A 128 -31.79 33.22 -5.71
N GLY A 129 -30.90 33.41 -4.71
CA GLY A 129 -31.29 33.56 -3.31
C GLY A 129 -31.92 32.33 -2.65
N SER A 130 -31.88 31.16 -3.31
CA SER A 130 -32.46 29.92 -2.76
C SER A 130 -31.62 28.68 -3.09
N VAL A 131 -31.68 27.68 -2.19
CA VAL A 131 -31.16 26.33 -2.42
C VAL A 131 -32.26 25.33 -2.12
N PHE A 132 -32.50 24.39 -3.03
CA PHE A 132 -33.37 23.26 -2.79
C PHE A 132 -32.57 21.98 -2.65
N ILE A 133 -32.89 21.19 -1.63
CA ILE A 133 -32.43 19.81 -1.46
C ILE A 133 -33.67 18.92 -1.41
N ARG A 134 -33.76 17.98 -2.34
CA ARG A 134 -34.93 17.13 -2.49
C ARG A 134 -34.52 15.67 -2.55
N GLY A 135 -34.90 14.87 -1.55
CA GLY A 135 -34.55 13.45 -1.47
C GLY A 135 -35.63 12.54 -2.06
N THR A 136 -35.23 11.38 -2.62
CA THR A 136 -36.17 10.30 -2.95
C THR A 136 -36.77 9.70 -1.68
N GLY A 137 -35.95 9.57 -0.63
CA GLY A 137 -36.36 9.32 0.76
C GLY A 137 -35.71 10.30 1.74
N SER A 138 -35.87 10.04 3.05
CA SER A 138 -35.30 10.93 4.09
C SER A 138 -33.77 10.86 4.14
N ARG A 139 -33.19 9.69 3.87
CA ARG A 139 -31.73 9.49 3.84
C ARG A 139 -31.07 10.18 2.65
N GLY A 140 -31.69 10.13 1.47
CA GLY A 140 -31.22 10.91 0.32
C GLY A 140 -31.25 12.41 0.58
N LEU A 141 -32.32 12.92 1.21
CA LEU A 141 -32.38 14.31 1.65
C LEU A 141 -31.19 14.66 2.57
N PHE A 142 -30.87 13.80 3.53
CA PHE A 142 -29.71 13.99 4.41
C PHE A 142 -28.39 14.03 3.64
N TRP A 143 -28.16 13.15 2.67
CA TRP A 143 -26.95 13.17 1.83
C TRP A 143 -26.82 14.44 0.99
N GLY A 144 -27.92 14.96 0.47
CA GLY A 144 -27.92 16.27 -0.19
C GLY A 144 -27.51 17.41 0.75
N THR A 145 -27.81 17.32 2.05
CA THR A 145 -27.30 18.29 3.03
C THR A 145 -25.79 18.21 3.20
N ARG A 146 -25.20 16.99 3.14
CA ARG A 146 -23.73 16.83 3.21
C ARG A 146 -23.06 17.52 2.04
N THR A 147 -23.59 17.32 0.83
CA THR A 147 -23.11 18.01 -0.38
C THR A 147 -23.19 19.54 -0.23
N LEU A 148 -24.32 20.09 0.23
CA LEU A 148 -24.44 21.53 0.46
C LEU A 148 -23.41 22.06 1.47
N LEU A 149 -23.18 21.35 2.59
CA LEU A 149 -22.20 21.77 3.59
C LEU A 149 -20.79 21.83 3.02
N GLN A 150 -20.39 20.80 2.26
CA GLN A 150 -19.08 20.77 1.61
C GLN A 150 -18.92 21.90 0.59
N GLU A 151 -19.95 22.15 -0.23
CA GLU A 151 -19.95 23.26 -1.20
C GLU A 151 -19.85 24.63 -0.52
N LEU A 152 -20.52 24.83 0.61
CA LEU A 152 -20.41 26.07 1.39
C LEU A 152 -19.03 26.25 2.02
N LEU A 153 -18.39 25.17 2.47
CA LEU A 153 -17.00 25.20 2.96
C LEU A 153 -16.03 25.56 1.83
N ILE A 154 -16.16 24.93 0.67
CA ILE A 154 -15.36 25.20 -0.53
C ILE A 154 -15.53 26.65 -0.99
N ALA A 155 -16.76 27.14 -1.02
CA ALA A 155 -17.06 28.52 -1.39
C ALA A 155 -16.49 29.55 -0.41
N ASN A 156 -16.20 29.14 0.83
CA ASN A 156 -15.55 29.96 1.86
C ASN A 156 -16.14 31.38 1.99
N GLY A 157 -17.48 31.44 2.09
CA GLY A 157 -18.23 32.69 2.22
C GLY A 157 -18.57 33.39 0.90
N ALA A 158 -18.07 32.93 -0.25
CA ALA A 158 -18.55 33.35 -1.56
C ALA A 158 -19.95 32.79 -1.85
N SER A 159 -20.66 33.39 -2.81
CA SER A 159 -21.98 32.92 -3.22
C SER A 159 -21.88 31.69 -4.12
N LEU A 160 -22.71 30.67 -3.83
CA LEU A 160 -22.87 29.50 -4.68
C LEU A 160 -23.54 29.90 -5.99
N GLN A 161 -22.94 29.53 -7.11
CA GLN A 161 -23.49 29.82 -8.43
C GLN A 161 -24.71 28.95 -8.72
N SER A 162 -25.63 29.45 -9.55
CA SER A 162 -26.76 28.65 -9.97
C SER A 162 -26.35 27.38 -10.71
N GLY A 163 -27.03 26.28 -10.40
CA GLY A 163 -26.73 24.97 -10.95
C GLY A 163 -27.59 23.89 -10.32
N ARG A 164 -27.54 22.69 -10.89
CA ARG A 164 -28.31 21.54 -10.41
C ARG A 164 -27.48 20.26 -10.43
N VAL A 165 -27.57 19.49 -9.36
CA VAL A 165 -27.00 18.15 -9.17
C VAL A 165 -28.13 17.17 -8.91
N VAL A 166 -28.06 15.97 -9.48
CA VAL A 166 -28.92 14.84 -9.14
C VAL A 166 -28.04 13.61 -9.00
N GLU A 167 -28.09 12.97 -7.85
CA GLU A 167 -27.22 11.86 -7.53
C GLU A 167 -27.91 10.78 -6.71
N ALA A 168 -27.35 9.58 -6.76
CA ALA A 168 -27.62 8.46 -5.89
C ALA A 168 -26.35 7.64 -5.77
N PRO A 169 -26.10 6.95 -4.64
CA PRO A 169 -24.93 6.10 -4.49
C PRO A 169 -24.95 4.93 -5.48
N ALA A 170 -23.77 4.51 -5.93
CA ALA A 170 -23.59 3.31 -6.75
C ALA A 170 -23.84 2.02 -5.95
N TYR A 171 -23.36 1.95 -4.70
CA TYR A 171 -23.49 0.78 -3.84
C TYR A 171 -24.19 1.11 -2.52
N ALA A 172 -24.99 0.18 -1.99
CA ALA A 172 -25.75 0.38 -0.75
C ALA A 172 -24.85 0.32 0.50
N THR A 173 -23.91 -0.63 0.51
CA THR A 173 -22.93 -0.82 1.59
C THR A 173 -21.69 0.02 1.30
N ARG A 174 -21.49 1.04 2.14
CA ARG A 174 -20.31 1.93 2.13
C ARG A 174 -19.86 2.04 3.58
N GLY A 175 -19.05 1.10 4.00
CA GLY A 175 -18.75 0.91 5.42
C GLY A 175 -17.30 1.11 5.80
N TYR A 176 -17.11 1.18 7.10
CA TYR A 176 -15.80 1.12 7.75
C TYR A 176 -15.94 0.28 9.02
N MET A 177 -14.88 -0.44 9.35
CA MET A 177 -14.80 -1.32 10.51
C MET A 177 -13.74 -0.84 11.49
N LEU A 178 -14.06 -0.91 12.78
CA LEU A 178 -13.11 -0.69 13.87
C LEU A 178 -13.06 -1.93 14.77
N ASP A 179 -11.87 -2.47 14.95
CA ASP A 179 -11.59 -3.57 15.88
C ASP A 179 -11.67 -3.09 17.33
N ALA A 180 -12.84 -3.30 17.96
CA ALA A 180 -13.05 -3.09 19.39
C ALA A 180 -12.73 -4.33 20.23
N GLY A 181 -12.57 -5.50 19.60
CA GLY A 181 -12.26 -6.79 20.22
C GLY A 181 -10.80 -6.93 20.68
N ARG A 182 -9.88 -6.15 20.10
CA ARG A 182 -8.47 -6.09 20.54
C ARG A 182 -8.09 -4.74 21.16
N LYS A 183 -8.98 -3.75 21.11
CA LYS A 183 -8.84 -2.45 21.81
C LYS A 183 -10.18 -1.85 22.19
N TRP A 184 -10.32 -1.40 23.44
CA TRP A 184 -11.52 -0.68 23.86
C TRP A 184 -11.58 0.77 23.36
N TYR A 185 -12.77 1.21 22.98
CA TYR A 185 -13.10 2.58 22.59
C TYR A 185 -14.31 3.11 23.38
N SER A 186 -14.22 4.38 23.79
CA SER A 186 -15.32 5.05 24.49
C SER A 186 -16.52 5.33 23.58
N ALA A 187 -17.73 5.36 24.14
CA ALA A 187 -18.95 5.68 23.39
C ALA A 187 -18.86 7.04 22.67
N ASP A 188 -18.26 8.05 23.30
CA ASP A 188 -18.10 9.38 22.72
C ASP A 188 -17.16 9.36 21.50
N PHE A 189 -16.05 8.62 21.57
CA PHE A 189 -15.17 8.42 20.42
C PHE A 189 -15.91 7.75 19.24
N LEU A 190 -16.68 6.69 19.52
CA LEU A 190 -17.43 5.96 18.49
C LEU A 190 -18.48 6.86 17.81
N LYS A 191 -19.17 7.72 18.58
CA LYS A 191 -20.12 8.72 18.07
C LYS A 191 -19.43 9.80 17.23
N ASP A 192 -18.26 10.26 17.63
CA ASP A 192 -17.47 11.23 16.88
C ASP A 192 -17.02 10.62 15.53
N LEU A 193 -16.46 9.40 15.55
CA LEU A 193 -16.02 8.68 14.34
C LEU A 193 -17.19 8.48 13.36
N CYS A 194 -18.35 8.13 13.87
CA CYS A 194 -19.57 7.98 13.09
C CYS A 194 -20.05 9.29 12.46
N THR A 195 -19.96 10.39 13.22
CA THR A 195 -20.27 11.72 12.70
C THR A 195 -19.34 12.12 11.57
N TYR A 196 -18.04 11.84 11.75
CA TYR A 196 -17.02 12.09 10.75
C TYR A 196 -17.29 11.31 9.45
N ALA A 197 -17.54 10.00 9.55
CA ALA A 197 -17.80 9.15 8.38
C ALA A 197 -19.09 9.53 7.63
N SER A 198 -20.14 9.91 8.37
CA SER A 198 -21.39 10.43 7.80
C SER A 198 -21.19 11.67 6.92
N PHE A 199 -20.27 12.57 7.28
CA PHE A 199 -19.99 13.78 6.49
C PHE A 199 -19.55 13.45 5.06
N PHE A 200 -18.91 12.29 4.87
CA PHE A 200 -18.45 11.78 3.58
C PHE A 200 -19.39 10.73 2.96
N LYS A 201 -20.59 10.54 3.53
CA LYS A 201 -21.65 9.64 3.04
C LYS A 201 -21.37 8.13 3.16
N MET A 202 -20.55 7.72 4.13
CA MET A 202 -20.54 6.33 4.61
C MET A 202 -21.93 5.96 5.16
N SER A 203 -22.38 4.73 4.90
CA SER A 203 -23.70 4.22 5.34
C SER A 203 -23.61 3.23 6.50
N GLU A 204 -22.45 2.65 6.75
CA GLU A 204 -22.31 1.56 7.73
C GLU A 204 -21.08 1.74 8.63
N PHE A 205 -21.24 1.39 9.90
CA PHE A 205 -20.15 1.23 10.86
C PHE A 205 -20.16 -0.21 11.37
N HIS A 206 -19.24 -1.02 10.88
CA HIS A 206 -19.02 -2.38 11.36
C HIS A 206 -18.25 -2.34 12.69
N TYR A 207 -18.91 -2.75 13.76
CA TYR A 207 -18.38 -2.72 15.12
C TYR A 207 -17.98 -4.14 15.55
N HIS A 208 -16.68 -4.44 15.38
CA HIS A 208 -16.07 -5.72 15.74
C HIS A 208 -15.91 -5.81 17.26
N SER A 209 -16.90 -6.39 17.94
CA SER A 209 -17.12 -6.16 19.38
C SER A 209 -16.50 -7.20 20.32
N SER A 210 -15.88 -8.24 19.78
CA SER A 210 -15.23 -9.27 20.59
C SER A 210 -14.11 -9.94 19.81
N ASP A 211 -12.95 -10.12 20.43
CA ASP A 211 -11.82 -10.87 19.86
C ASP A 211 -10.81 -11.19 20.99
N ASN A 212 -9.62 -11.62 20.59
CA ASN A 212 -8.44 -11.76 21.39
C ASN A 212 -7.16 -11.32 20.68
N TYR A 213 -6.17 -11.00 21.48
CA TYR A 213 -4.82 -10.84 20.98
C TYR A 213 -4.37 -12.14 20.31
N PRO A 214 -3.73 -12.10 19.12
CA PRO A 214 -3.33 -13.31 18.42
C PRO A 214 -2.47 -14.21 19.31
N LEU A 215 -2.85 -15.48 19.49
CA LEU A 215 -2.18 -16.41 20.42
C LEU A 215 -0.72 -16.70 20.06
N ASN A 216 -0.30 -16.37 18.83
CA ASN A 216 1.07 -16.45 18.37
C ASN A 216 1.88 -15.16 18.67
N ARG A 217 1.30 -14.17 19.34
CA ARG A 217 1.94 -12.90 19.72
C ARG A 217 1.86 -12.71 21.24
N GLY A 218 2.80 -11.95 21.81
CA GLY A 218 2.71 -11.43 23.18
C GLY A 218 3.82 -11.86 24.13
N HIS A 219 3.61 -11.58 25.43
CA HIS A 219 4.61 -11.61 26.48
C HIS A 219 4.96 -13.01 27.02
N ASN A 220 4.88 -14.05 26.18
CA ASN A 220 5.07 -15.47 26.56
C ASN A 220 4.22 -15.85 27.79
N GLU A 221 2.96 -15.42 27.78
CA GLU A 221 1.99 -15.63 28.85
C GLU A 221 1.18 -16.91 28.60
N THR A 222 0.51 -17.42 29.64
CA THR A 222 -0.43 -18.52 29.43
C THR A 222 -1.63 -18.02 28.61
N TRP A 223 -2.29 -18.90 27.84
CA TRP A 223 -3.48 -18.52 27.07
C TRP A 223 -4.60 -17.88 27.94
N TYR A 224 -4.60 -18.18 29.25
CA TYR A 224 -5.54 -17.61 30.22
C TYR A 224 -5.24 -16.14 30.56
N GLU A 225 -3.99 -15.69 30.37
CA GLU A 225 -3.53 -14.32 30.63
C GLU A 225 -3.55 -13.45 29.36
N VAL A 226 -3.46 -14.06 28.17
CA VAL A 226 -3.51 -13.35 26.87
C VAL A 226 -4.76 -12.48 26.77
N PHE A 227 -4.62 -11.23 26.36
CA PHE A 227 -5.76 -10.32 26.26
C PHE A 227 -6.87 -10.88 25.37
N SER A 228 -8.10 -10.85 25.88
CA SER A 228 -9.32 -11.14 25.14
C SER A 228 -10.41 -10.24 25.66
N HIS A 229 -11.28 -9.76 24.77
CA HIS A 229 -12.20 -8.71 25.11
C HIS A 229 -13.56 -8.94 24.49
N PHE A 230 -14.57 -8.46 25.19
CA PHE A 230 -15.96 -8.43 24.75
C PHE A 230 -16.48 -7.06 25.15
N SER A 231 -16.68 -6.18 24.16
CA SER A 231 -16.90 -4.75 24.37
C SER A 231 -18.30 -4.40 24.84
N LEU A 232 -19.22 -5.36 24.94
CA LEU A 232 -20.59 -5.15 25.43
C LEU A 232 -20.78 -5.88 26.76
N TYR A 233 -21.33 -5.20 27.76
CA TYR A 233 -21.55 -5.79 29.08
C TYR A 233 -22.90 -6.51 29.15
N PRO A 234 -22.98 -7.84 29.24
CA PRO A 234 -24.27 -8.53 29.27
C PRO A 234 -25.06 -8.19 30.54
N GLU A 235 -26.36 -7.94 30.40
CA GLU A 235 -27.28 -7.72 31.51
C GLU A 235 -27.57 -9.06 32.22
N ASN A 236 -27.60 -10.17 31.48
CA ASN A 236 -27.73 -11.52 32.04
C ASN A 236 -26.49 -11.92 32.86
N PRO A 237 -26.62 -12.14 34.19
CA PRO A 237 -25.50 -12.54 35.05
C PRO A 237 -24.84 -13.86 34.65
N GLU A 238 -25.59 -14.78 34.03
CA GLU A 238 -25.04 -16.07 33.59
C GLU A 238 -24.02 -15.90 32.46
N LEU A 239 -24.09 -14.82 31.68
CA LEU A 239 -23.18 -14.55 30.56
C LEU A 239 -21.98 -13.70 30.96
N GLN A 240 -21.95 -13.11 32.16
CA GLN A 240 -20.90 -12.18 32.58
C GLN A 240 -19.50 -12.80 32.60
N GLY A 241 -19.39 -14.13 32.57
CA GLY A 241 -18.11 -14.82 32.47
C GLY A 241 -17.33 -14.53 31.18
N ILE A 242 -17.98 -14.09 30.09
CA ILE A 242 -17.28 -13.67 28.86
C ILE A 242 -16.52 -12.34 29.03
N VAL A 243 -16.86 -11.53 30.05
CA VAL A 243 -16.28 -10.21 30.28
C VAL A 243 -15.15 -10.30 31.31
N GLN A 244 -13.92 -10.06 30.87
CA GLN A 244 -12.76 -9.96 31.77
C GLN A 244 -12.51 -8.56 32.30
N ARG A 245 -12.93 -7.52 31.56
CA ARG A 245 -12.60 -6.11 31.85
C ARG A 245 -13.88 -5.26 31.84
N PRO A 246 -14.69 -5.30 32.92
CA PRO A 246 -15.99 -4.61 32.98
C PRO A 246 -15.92 -3.10 32.72
N ASN A 247 -14.83 -2.43 33.12
CA ASN A 247 -14.66 -0.99 32.95
C ASN A 247 -14.34 -0.57 31.50
N GLU A 248 -14.09 -1.54 30.63
CA GLU A 248 -13.79 -1.36 29.21
C GLU A 248 -14.97 -1.88 28.38
N THR A 249 -16.21 -1.69 28.81
CA THR A 249 -17.38 -2.18 28.07
C THR A 249 -18.44 -1.10 27.91
N LEU A 250 -19.33 -1.28 26.94
CA LEU A 250 -20.55 -0.50 26.76
C LEU A 250 -21.71 -1.23 27.44
N SER A 251 -22.43 -0.52 28.29
CA SER A 251 -23.76 -0.96 28.72
C SER A 251 -24.75 -0.90 27.56
N ARG A 252 -25.90 -1.55 27.73
CA ARG A 252 -27.01 -1.48 26.77
C ARG A 252 -27.39 -0.05 26.42
N ALA A 253 -27.54 0.81 27.43
CA ALA A 253 -27.95 2.20 27.24
C ALA A 253 -26.90 2.99 26.44
N GLU A 254 -25.61 2.76 26.69
CA GLU A 254 -24.53 3.42 25.94
C GLU A 254 -24.48 2.94 24.49
N PHE A 255 -24.66 1.64 24.26
CA PHE A 255 -24.72 1.07 22.91
C PHE A 255 -25.95 1.55 22.14
N GLU A 256 -27.12 1.60 22.79
CA GLU A 256 -28.36 2.11 22.20
C GLU A 256 -28.25 3.60 21.85
N ASP A 257 -27.62 4.42 22.68
CA ASP A 257 -27.37 5.83 22.39
C ASP A 257 -26.34 6.00 21.26
N PHE A 258 -25.30 5.17 21.22
CA PHE A 258 -24.32 5.15 20.13
C PHE A 258 -24.97 4.84 18.77
N GLN A 259 -25.72 3.74 18.65
CA GLN A 259 -26.36 3.40 17.37
C GLN A 259 -27.44 4.43 16.96
N LYS A 260 -28.15 5.03 17.92
CA LYS A 260 -29.12 6.10 17.66
C LYS A 260 -28.44 7.35 17.12
N HIS A 261 -27.32 7.74 17.71
CA HIS A 261 -26.52 8.87 17.26
C HIS A 261 -26.00 8.67 15.83
N CYS A 262 -25.59 7.45 15.49
CA CYS A 262 -25.23 7.06 14.13
C CYS A 262 -26.41 7.11 13.16
N ALA A 263 -27.55 6.54 13.55
CA ALA A 263 -28.76 6.53 12.73
C ALA A 263 -29.20 7.96 12.38
N GLN A 264 -29.17 8.89 13.35
CA GLN A 264 -29.44 10.33 13.18
C GLN A 264 -28.52 11.03 12.15
N ARG A 265 -27.50 10.33 11.68
CA ARG A 265 -26.51 10.76 10.69
C ARG A 265 -26.43 9.80 9.50
N GLY A 266 -27.45 8.98 9.29
CA GLY A 266 -27.56 8.10 8.12
C GLY A 266 -26.61 6.90 8.13
N VAL A 267 -25.94 6.63 9.26
CA VAL A 267 -25.02 5.49 9.41
C VAL A 267 -25.70 4.41 10.25
N THR A 268 -25.67 3.17 9.78
CA THR A 268 -26.15 1.99 10.53
C THR A 268 -24.97 1.29 11.19
N VAL A 269 -25.07 1.00 12.49
CA VAL A 269 -24.08 0.16 13.18
C VAL A 269 -24.38 -1.30 12.87
N ILE A 270 -23.38 -2.03 12.38
CA ILE A 270 -23.41 -3.48 12.12
C ILE A 270 -22.55 -4.16 13.19
N PRO A 271 -23.16 -4.73 14.24
CA PRO A 271 -22.41 -5.35 15.33
C PRO A 271 -21.93 -6.73 14.93
N GLU A 272 -20.73 -7.07 15.38
CA GLU A 272 -20.13 -8.38 15.23
C GLU A 272 -19.79 -9.00 16.58
N ILE A 273 -20.20 -10.26 16.77
CA ILE A 273 -19.75 -11.10 17.89
C ILE A 273 -19.09 -12.33 17.29
N GLU A 274 -17.79 -12.49 17.54
CA GLU A 274 -16.93 -13.52 16.97
C GLU A 274 -17.21 -14.92 17.51
N ALA A 275 -17.49 -15.86 16.60
CA ALA A 275 -17.43 -17.30 16.79
C ALA A 275 -17.50 -18.02 15.42
N PRO A 276 -16.86 -19.17 15.22
CA PRO A 276 -16.20 -20.03 16.21
C PRO A 276 -14.68 -19.85 16.29
N GLY A 277 -14.09 -19.03 15.41
CA GLY A 277 -12.74 -18.50 15.55
C GLY A 277 -12.71 -17.33 16.54
N HIS A 278 -11.51 -16.84 16.87
CA HIS A 278 -11.29 -15.60 17.63
C HIS A 278 -12.09 -15.44 18.94
N CYS A 279 -12.50 -16.55 19.56
CA CYS A 279 -13.50 -16.54 20.64
C CYS A 279 -12.88 -16.84 22.01
N LEU A 280 -11.64 -16.38 22.27
CA LEU A 280 -10.95 -16.66 23.54
C LEU A 280 -11.71 -16.14 24.77
N SER A 281 -12.55 -15.10 24.60
CA SER A 281 -13.47 -14.62 25.64
C SER A 281 -14.44 -15.72 26.11
N ILE A 282 -14.95 -16.54 25.17
CA ILE A 282 -15.85 -17.68 25.46
C ILE A 282 -15.05 -18.84 26.04
N THR A 283 -13.91 -19.21 25.45
CA THR A 283 -13.15 -20.38 25.89
C THR A 283 -12.41 -20.15 27.21
N LYS A 284 -12.10 -18.91 27.60
CA LYS A 284 -11.64 -18.63 28.97
C LYS A 284 -12.74 -18.76 30.00
N TRP A 285 -13.96 -18.38 29.64
CA TRP A 285 -15.13 -18.57 30.50
C TRP A 285 -15.47 -20.05 30.66
N LYS A 286 -15.46 -20.80 29.54
CA LYS A 286 -15.76 -22.23 29.49
C LYS A 286 -14.65 -23.01 28.78
N PRO A 287 -13.53 -23.32 29.47
CA PRO A 287 -12.36 -23.98 28.88
C PRO A 287 -12.64 -25.36 28.28
N GLU A 288 -13.67 -26.07 28.75
CA GLU A 288 -14.12 -27.34 28.20
C GLU A 288 -14.65 -27.24 26.76
N LEU A 289 -15.03 -26.04 26.32
CA LEU A 289 -15.50 -25.79 24.96
C LEU A 289 -14.36 -25.46 23.98
N ALA A 290 -13.11 -25.39 24.43
CA ALA A 290 -11.99 -25.03 23.57
C ALA A 290 -11.47 -26.22 22.75
N LEU A 291 -11.04 -25.98 21.51
CA LEU A 291 -10.16 -26.90 20.79
C LEU A 291 -8.73 -26.86 21.37
N ALA A 292 -7.81 -27.56 20.69
CA ALA A 292 -6.39 -27.52 21.03
C ALA A 292 -5.82 -26.09 20.88
N LYS A 293 -6.13 -25.42 19.77
CA LYS A 293 -5.92 -23.97 19.58
C LYS A 293 -6.98 -23.23 20.38
N LYS A 294 -6.58 -22.52 21.44
CA LYS A 294 -7.47 -22.12 22.55
C LYS A 294 -8.44 -21.00 22.22
N ASP A 295 -8.21 -20.27 21.15
CA ASP A 295 -9.10 -19.26 20.57
C ASP A 295 -10.15 -19.86 19.62
N LEU A 296 -10.18 -21.18 19.42
CA LEU A 296 -11.19 -21.86 18.61
C LEU A 296 -12.19 -22.64 19.47
N LEU A 297 -13.47 -22.47 19.17
CA LEU A 297 -14.57 -23.20 19.81
C LEU A 297 -14.66 -24.63 19.26
N ASN A 298 -14.87 -25.63 20.11
CA ASN A 298 -15.13 -27.01 19.72
C ASN A 298 -16.62 -27.20 19.39
N LEU A 299 -16.97 -27.01 18.13
CA LEU A 299 -18.36 -27.09 17.65
C LEU A 299 -19.00 -28.49 17.81
N SER A 300 -18.21 -29.54 17.98
CA SER A 300 -18.73 -30.89 18.26
C SER A 300 -19.12 -31.10 19.73
N HIS A 301 -18.76 -30.18 20.63
CA HIS A 301 -19.18 -30.25 22.02
C HIS A 301 -20.66 -29.86 22.14
N PRO A 302 -21.51 -30.63 22.85
CA PRO A 302 -22.95 -30.41 22.88
C PRO A 302 -23.37 -29.04 23.43
N GLU A 303 -22.55 -28.43 24.27
CA GLU A 303 -22.80 -27.12 24.89
C GLU A 303 -22.23 -25.92 24.09
N ALA A 304 -21.50 -26.15 22.99
CA ALA A 304 -20.88 -25.07 22.22
C ALA A 304 -21.93 -24.17 21.55
N ILE A 305 -22.77 -24.74 20.70
CA ILE A 305 -23.82 -24.00 19.99
C ILE A 305 -24.86 -23.41 20.96
N PRO A 306 -25.36 -24.13 21.99
CA PRO A 306 -26.22 -23.54 23.02
C PRO A 306 -25.61 -22.33 23.72
N THR A 307 -24.31 -22.36 24.02
CA THR A 307 -23.61 -21.22 24.64
C THR A 307 -23.57 -20.01 23.70
N VAL A 308 -23.24 -20.21 22.42
CA VAL A 308 -23.24 -19.12 21.42
C VAL A 308 -24.65 -18.57 21.20
N LYS A 309 -25.67 -19.41 21.12
CA LYS A 309 -27.08 -18.98 21.02
C LYS A 309 -27.54 -18.20 22.23
N ALA A 310 -27.10 -18.54 23.44
CA ALA A 310 -27.43 -17.79 24.65
C ALA A 310 -26.80 -16.37 24.62
N ILE A 311 -25.57 -16.24 24.13
CA ILE A 311 -24.92 -14.94 23.92
C ILE A 311 -25.72 -14.12 22.89
N TRP A 312 -26.04 -14.69 21.73
CA TRP A 312 -26.84 -13.99 20.72
C TRP A 312 -28.25 -13.64 21.20
N SER A 313 -28.90 -14.50 22.00
CA SER A 313 -30.21 -14.21 22.60
C SER A 313 -30.23 -12.90 23.38
N GLU A 314 -29.15 -12.64 24.13
CA GLU A 314 -29.00 -11.45 24.97
C GLU A 314 -28.88 -10.18 24.12
N PHE A 315 -28.04 -10.22 23.08
CA PHE A 315 -27.65 -9.03 22.33
C PHE A 315 -28.52 -8.74 21.09
N LEU A 316 -29.19 -9.72 20.49
CA LEU A 316 -30.06 -9.49 19.31
C LEU A 316 -31.11 -8.37 19.53
N PRO A 317 -31.76 -8.25 20.71
CA PRO A 317 -32.70 -7.16 20.98
C PRO A 317 -32.05 -5.76 21.07
N TRP A 318 -30.73 -5.69 21.31
CA TRP A 318 -30.00 -4.42 21.41
C TRP A 318 -29.73 -3.85 20.02
N PHE A 319 -29.49 -4.73 19.06
CA PHE A 319 -29.01 -4.39 17.72
C PHE A 319 -30.12 -3.84 16.82
N GLN A 320 -30.12 -2.54 16.59
CA GLN A 320 -31.14 -1.84 15.77
C GLN A 320 -30.76 -1.84 14.28
N THR A 321 -30.45 -3.02 13.75
CA THR A 321 -30.07 -3.29 12.36
C THR A 321 -30.79 -4.52 11.82
N LYS A 322 -30.98 -4.59 10.50
CA LYS A 322 -31.52 -5.75 9.76
C LYS A 322 -30.46 -6.84 9.53
N GLU A 323 -29.18 -6.52 9.68
CA GLU A 323 -28.05 -7.42 9.43
C GLU A 323 -27.06 -7.37 10.61
N VAL A 324 -26.55 -8.53 11.03
CA VAL A 324 -25.53 -8.69 12.08
C VAL A 324 -24.40 -9.58 11.55
N HIS A 325 -23.18 -9.41 12.06
CA HIS A 325 -22.03 -10.21 11.67
C HIS A 325 -21.73 -11.24 12.77
N ILE A 326 -21.52 -12.52 12.41
CA ILE A 326 -21.17 -13.55 13.39
C ILE A 326 -19.66 -13.88 13.40
N GLY A 327 -18.89 -13.14 12.60
CA GLY A 327 -17.46 -13.37 12.42
C GLY A 327 -17.20 -14.55 11.53
N ALA A 328 -16.72 -15.63 12.15
CA ALA A 328 -16.53 -16.95 11.55
C ALA A 328 -15.32 -17.05 10.60
N ASP A 329 -14.32 -16.21 10.79
CA ASP A 329 -13.01 -16.29 10.13
C ASP A 329 -12.02 -17.23 10.84
N GLU A 330 -10.94 -17.54 10.12
CA GLU A 330 -9.75 -18.27 10.56
C GLU A 330 -9.99 -19.56 11.39
N TYR A 331 -11.08 -20.27 11.09
CA TYR A 331 -11.38 -21.55 11.70
C TYR A 331 -10.61 -22.72 11.03
N ASP A 332 -10.54 -23.87 11.71
CA ASP A 332 -9.82 -25.03 11.20
C ASP A 332 -10.52 -25.63 9.96
N ALA A 333 -9.90 -25.49 8.78
CA ALA A 333 -10.44 -25.99 7.52
C ALA A 333 -10.67 -27.52 7.50
N THR A 334 -10.00 -28.28 8.37
CA THR A 334 -10.26 -29.73 8.52
C THR A 334 -11.61 -30.03 9.19
N LEU A 335 -12.26 -29.02 9.74
CA LEU A 335 -13.56 -29.07 10.41
C LEU A 335 -14.66 -28.37 9.59
N ALA A 336 -14.50 -28.27 8.26
CA ALA A 336 -15.42 -27.56 7.36
C ALA A 336 -16.90 -27.96 7.54
N ASP A 337 -17.23 -29.25 7.60
CA ASP A 337 -18.63 -29.72 7.72
C ASP A 337 -19.32 -29.20 9.00
N VAL A 338 -18.62 -29.21 10.14
CA VAL A 338 -19.18 -28.72 11.41
C VAL A 338 -19.21 -27.20 11.46
N TYR A 339 -18.25 -26.53 10.82
CA TYR A 339 -18.25 -25.08 10.64
C TYR A 339 -19.44 -24.61 9.81
N ILE A 340 -19.66 -25.20 8.63
CA ILE A 340 -20.80 -24.85 7.76
C ILE A 340 -22.13 -25.14 8.46
N SER A 341 -22.23 -26.26 9.18
CA SER A 341 -23.41 -26.59 9.97
C SER A 341 -23.67 -25.53 11.05
N PHE A 342 -22.64 -25.05 11.74
CA PHE A 342 -22.75 -23.97 12.71
C PHE A 342 -23.20 -22.66 12.07
N VAL A 343 -22.59 -22.24 10.96
CA VAL A 343 -22.96 -20.99 10.26
C VAL A 343 -24.43 -21.03 9.83
N ASN A 344 -24.87 -22.14 9.23
CA ASN A 344 -26.25 -22.31 8.81
C ASN A 344 -27.21 -22.33 10.00
N GLU A 345 -26.88 -23.06 11.07
CA GLU A 345 -27.71 -23.11 12.28
C GLU A 345 -27.81 -21.75 12.98
N MET A 346 -26.73 -20.98 13.01
CA MET A 346 -26.73 -19.62 13.57
C MET A 346 -27.50 -18.64 12.70
N SER A 347 -27.38 -18.74 11.37
CA SER A 347 -28.18 -17.95 10.43
C SER A 347 -29.69 -18.19 10.63
N ASP A 348 -30.11 -19.45 10.67
CA ASP A 348 -31.51 -19.83 10.92
C ASP A 348 -31.99 -19.36 12.29
N TYR A 349 -31.14 -19.48 13.31
CA TYR A 349 -31.45 -19.06 14.66
C TYR A 349 -31.64 -17.54 14.79
N VAL A 350 -30.70 -16.76 14.25
CA VAL A 350 -30.78 -15.29 14.24
C VAL A 350 -32.02 -14.82 13.47
N ASN A 351 -32.28 -15.43 12.30
CA ASN A 351 -33.44 -15.10 11.48
C ASN A 351 -34.76 -15.44 12.18
N SER A 352 -34.91 -16.66 12.69
CA SER A 352 -36.14 -17.09 13.36
C SER A 352 -36.41 -16.35 14.67
N THR A 353 -35.36 -15.89 15.36
CA THR A 353 -35.48 -15.17 16.63
C THR A 353 -35.78 -13.67 16.45
N SER A 354 -35.23 -13.04 15.40
CA SER A 354 -35.23 -11.57 15.28
C SER A 354 -35.56 -11.01 13.90
N GLY A 355 -35.71 -11.87 12.88
CA GLY A 355 -35.89 -11.49 11.48
C GLY A 355 -34.65 -10.90 10.82
N LYS A 356 -33.50 -10.91 11.49
CA LYS A 356 -32.23 -10.37 10.96
C LYS A 356 -31.54 -11.39 10.06
N ARG A 357 -30.69 -10.89 9.16
CA ARG A 357 -29.79 -11.72 8.34
C ARG A 357 -28.38 -11.71 8.91
N VAL A 358 -27.61 -12.73 8.55
CA VAL A 358 -26.24 -12.92 9.04
C VAL A 358 -25.23 -12.58 7.95
N ARG A 359 -24.16 -11.91 8.36
CA ARG A 359 -22.90 -11.76 7.64
C ARG A 359 -21.82 -12.64 8.27
N ILE A 360 -20.93 -13.16 7.44
CA ILE A 360 -19.70 -13.85 7.86
C ILE A 360 -18.52 -13.28 7.08
N TRP A 361 -17.31 -13.42 7.62
CA TRP A 361 -16.10 -13.32 6.81
C TRP A 361 -16.04 -14.50 5.84
N GLY A 362 -15.56 -14.25 4.62
CA GLY A 362 -15.26 -15.32 3.68
C GLY A 362 -14.15 -16.22 4.24
N THR A 363 -14.42 -17.52 4.31
CA THR A 363 -13.51 -18.51 4.93
C THR A 363 -13.32 -19.67 3.95
N ASN A 364 -12.14 -20.28 3.92
CA ASN A 364 -11.97 -21.46 3.07
C ASN A 364 -12.62 -22.68 3.74
N GLU A 365 -13.79 -23.09 3.25
CA GLU A 365 -14.54 -24.24 3.74
C GLU A 365 -14.58 -25.41 2.74
N PRO A 366 -13.53 -26.25 2.64
CA PRO A 366 -13.43 -27.32 1.64
C PRO A 366 -14.32 -28.54 1.96
N SER A 367 -15.63 -28.35 2.07
CA SER A 367 -16.63 -29.39 2.28
C SER A 367 -17.16 -29.95 0.96
N GLU A 368 -17.25 -31.27 0.84
CA GLU A 368 -17.96 -31.96 -0.25
C GLU A 368 -19.43 -32.27 0.09
N ASN A 369 -19.83 -32.10 1.36
CA ASN A 369 -21.11 -32.56 1.89
C ASN A 369 -22.11 -31.43 2.16
N TYR A 370 -21.60 -30.24 2.52
CA TYR A 370 -22.40 -29.11 2.96
C TYR A 370 -21.99 -27.84 2.23
N THR A 371 -22.92 -26.91 2.11
CA THR A 371 -22.67 -25.56 1.60
C THR A 371 -23.30 -24.54 2.53
N ILE A 372 -22.71 -23.35 2.59
CA ILE A 372 -23.27 -22.23 3.34
C ILE A 372 -24.58 -21.80 2.67
N SER A 373 -25.61 -21.52 3.46
CA SER A 373 -26.91 -21.05 2.98
C SER A 373 -26.75 -19.76 2.16
N LYS A 374 -27.50 -19.64 1.05
CA LYS A 374 -27.52 -18.43 0.22
C LYS A 374 -28.16 -17.22 0.91
N ASP A 375 -28.81 -17.44 2.06
CA ASP A 375 -29.33 -16.37 2.91
C ASP A 375 -28.23 -15.66 3.72
N VAL A 376 -27.04 -16.25 3.80
CA VAL A 376 -25.85 -15.67 4.43
C VAL A 376 -25.13 -14.74 3.46
N ILE A 377 -24.70 -13.59 3.97
CA ILE A 377 -23.91 -12.61 3.22
C ILE A 377 -22.43 -12.85 3.53
N ILE A 378 -21.60 -12.90 2.50
CA ILE A 378 -20.16 -13.18 2.64
C ILE A 378 -19.36 -11.89 2.47
N GLN A 379 -18.65 -11.48 3.51
CA GLN A 379 -17.69 -10.38 3.47
C GLN A 379 -16.32 -10.94 3.06
N HIS A 380 -16.00 -10.83 1.78
CA HIS A 380 -14.71 -11.29 1.26
C HIS A 380 -13.61 -10.36 1.75
N TRP A 381 -12.54 -10.94 2.29
CA TRP A 381 -11.41 -10.20 2.82
C TRP A 381 -10.05 -10.63 2.27
N GLN A 382 -9.93 -11.83 1.70
CA GLN A 382 -8.67 -12.32 1.16
C GLN A 382 -8.91 -13.41 0.10
N TYR A 383 -8.19 -13.33 -1.02
CA TYR A 383 -8.11 -14.40 -2.02
C TYR A 383 -7.52 -15.68 -1.43
N GLY A 384 -8.09 -16.84 -1.78
CA GLY A 384 -7.76 -18.12 -1.16
C GLY A 384 -8.51 -18.42 0.15
N GLN A 385 -9.18 -17.42 0.74
CA GLN A 385 -10.22 -17.65 1.76
C GLN A 385 -11.59 -17.74 1.11
N SER A 386 -11.88 -16.90 0.12
CA SER A 386 -13.10 -17.01 -0.68
C SER A 386 -12.87 -16.40 -2.05
N GLU A 387 -13.62 -16.86 -3.06
CA GLU A 387 -13.46 -16.43 -4.44
C GLU A 387 -14.68 -15.59 -4.90
N PRO A 388 -14.59 -14.25 -4.96
CA PRO A 388 -15.76 -13.37 -5.13
C PRO A 388 -16.58 -13.62 -6.40
N VAL A 389 -15.90 -13.89 -7.53
CA VAL A 389 -16.56 -14.18 -8.81
C VAL A 389 -17.36 -15.48 -8.72
N GLN A 390 -16.75 -16.53 -8.15
CA GLN A 390 -17.41 -17.81 -7.90
C GLN A 390 -18.62 -17.64 -6.96
N LEU A 391 -18.46 -16.89 -5.87
CA LEU A 391 -19.56 -16.62 -4.93
C LEU A 391 -20.73 -15.90 -5.60
N GLN A 392 -20.45 -14.93 -6.46
CA GLN A 392 -21.46 -14.23 -7.26
C GLN A 392 -22.17 -15.20 -8.22
N ASP A 393 -21.44 -16.04 -8.94
CA ASP A 393 -22.01 -17.03 -9.87
C ASP A 393 -22.86 -18.09 -9.15
N ASP A 394 -22.46 -18.44 -7.93
CA ASP A 394 -23.17 -19.35 -7.04
C ASP A 394 -24.37 -18.68 -6.33
N GLY A 395 -24.63 -17.39 -6.59
CA GLY A 395 -25.80 -16.66 -6.12
C GLY A 395 -25.72 -16.14 -4.68
N TYR A 396 -24.52 -15.99 -4.11
CA TYR A 396 -24.35 -15.34 -2.82
C TYR A 396 -24.49 -13.81 -2.91
N GLN A 397 -24.75 -13.19 -1.76
CA GLN A 397 -24.53 -11.76 -1.59
C GLN A 397 -23.15 -11.54 -0.95
N LEU A 398 -22.42 -10.56 -1.45
CA LEU A 398 -21.03 -10.32 -1.05
C LEU A 398 -20.73 -8.84 -0.78
N ILE A 399 -19.75 -8.63 0.09
CA ILE A 399 -19.20 -7.33 0.47
C ILE A 399 -17.69 -7.37 0.23
N ASN A 400 -17.15 -6.37 -0.46
CA ASN A 400 -15.73 -6.23 -0.73
C ASN A 400 -15.01 -5.62 0.49
N SER A 401 -14.17 -6.41 1.15
CA SER A 401 -13.22 -5.95 2.17
C SER A 401 -11.82 -6.49 1.87
N GLU A 402 -11.49 -6.64 0.59
CA GLU A 402 -10.23 -7.23 0.15
C GLU A 402 -9.02 -6.53 0.79
N ASP A 403 -8.22 -7.32 1.49
CA ASP A 403 -7.16 -6.90 2.40
C ASP A 403 -6.17 -5.95 1.73
N TRP A 404 -5.89 -6.16 0.44
CA TRP A 404 -4.92 -5.37 -0.29
C TRP A 404 -5.27 -3.89 -0.31
N TRP A 405 -6.51 -3.48 -0.56
CA TRP A 405 -6.87 -2.07 -0.55
C TRP A 405 -7.50 -1.62 0.77
N ALA A 406 -8.21 -2.52 1.46
CA ALA A 406 -9.14 -2.17 2.53
C ALA A 406 -8.51 -2.15 3.93
N TYR A 407 -7.42 -2.88 4.16
CA TYR A 407 -6.95 -3.18 5.52
C TYR A 407 -5.88 -2.22 6.02
N MET A 408 -5.97 -1.93 7.31
CA MET A 408 -4.91 -1.31 8.11
C MET A 408 -4.71 -2.16 9.37
N SER A 409 -3.46 -2.34 9.77
CA SER A 409 -3.14 -2.83 11.12
C SER A 409 -2.64 -1.64 11.91
N LEU A 410 -3.34 -1.30 13.00
CA LEU A 410 -3.02 -0.15 13.83
C LEU A 410 -1.68 -0.42 14.53
N LYS A 411 -0.66 0.34 14.12
CA LYS A 411 0.79 0.14 14.37
C LYS A 411 1.44 -0.88 13.45
N ASN A 412 2.73 -0.98 13.62
CA ASN A 412 3.62 -1.80 12.86
C ASN A 412 3.29 -3.28 13.01
N ASP A 413 2.53 -3.85 12.08
CA ASP A 413 2.45 -5.30 11.98
C ASP A 413 3.82 -5.86 11.56
N HIS A 414 4.23 -6.91 12.25
CA HIS A 414 5.46 -7.67 12.01
C HIS A 414 5.20 -8.95 11.22
N MET A 415 3.95 -9.21 10.83
CA MET A 415 3.60 -10.30 9.93
C MET A 415 3.33 -9.74 8.54
N PRO A 416 4.07 -10.17 7.50
CA PRO A 416 3.58 -10.01 6.14
C PRO A 416 2.44 -11.01 5.96
N ILE A 417 1.19 -10.53 5.90
CA ILE A 417 0.13 -11.30 5.26
C ILE A 417 0.41 -11.16 3.77
N LEU A 418 0.87 -12.22 3.13
CA LEU A 418 1.03 -12.22 1.69
C LEU A 418 -0.33 -12.56 1.06
N PRO A 419 -0.74 -11.84 0.00
CA PRO A 419 0.07 -10.95 -0.83
C PRO A 419 0.15 -9.47 -0.38
N ALA A 420 -0.59 -9.04 0.64
CA ALA A 420 -0.74 -7.63 0.99
C ALA A 420 -0.16 -7.22 2.38
N PRO A 421 0.91 -6.40 2.45
CA PRO A 421 1.29 -5.80 3.73
C PRO A 421 0.22 -4.79 4.17
N TYR A 422 -0.18 -4.87 5.44
CA TYR A 422 -1.15 -3.98 6.07
C TYR A 422 -0.46 -2.73 6.63
N PRO A 423 -0.68 -1.54 6.05
CA PRO A 423 -0.07 -0.31 6.53
C PRO A 423 -0.74 0.19 7.82
N GLN A 424 -0.04 1.07 8.57
CA GLN A 424 -0.60 1.75 9.73
C GLN A 424 -1.74 2.72 9.37
N PHE A 425 -1.65 3.35 8.20
CA PHE A 425 -2.62 4.29 7.66
C PHE A 425 -3.16 3.73 6.34
N LEU A 426 -4.43 3.98 6.01
CA LEU A 426 -4.97 3.52 4.73
C LEU A 426 -4.09 4.02 3.58
N ASN A 427 -3.68 3.11 2.70
CA ASN A 427 -2.90 3.48 1.53
C ASN A 427 -3.82 4.00 0.43
N ASN A 428 -4.09 5.31 0.45
CA ASN A 428 -4.93 5.99 -0.55
C ASN A 428 -4.48 5.74 -1.99
N THR A 429 -3.20 5.48 -2.22
CA THR A 429 -2.66 5.15 -3.56
C THR A 429 -3.27 3.87 -4.12
N ARG A 430 -3.54 2.86 -3.27
CA ARG A 430 -4.18 1.60 -3.70
C ARG A 430 -5.62 1.79 -4.16
N THR A 431 -6.31 2.80 -3.63
CA THR A 431 -7.67 3.16 -4.06
C THR A 431 -7.66 4.11 -5.26
N LEU A 432 -6.68 5.01 -5.40
CA LEU A 432 -6.56 5.90 -6.56
C LEU A 432 -5.95 5.21 -7.79
N ASN A 433 -5.16 4.16 -7.57
CA ASN A 433 -4.46 3.35 -8.58
C ASN A 433 -4.63 1.85 -8.24
N PHE A 434 -5.86 1.35 -8.38
CA PHE A 434 -6.20 -0.04 -8.15
C PHE A 434 -5.30 -0.97 -8.97
N ALA A 435 -4.92 -2.12 -8.38
CA ALA A 435 -3.95 -3.05 -8.96
C ALA A 435 -2.59 -2.41 -9.31
N ASN A 436 -2.26 -1.25 -8.72
CA ASN A 436 -1.12 -0.40 -9.08
C ASN A 436 -1.13 0.08 -10.54
N VAL A 437 -2.32 0.18 -11.17
CA VAL A 437 -2.49 0.76 -12.50
C VAL A 437 -2.81 2.24 -12.34
N GLU A 438 -1.93 3.09 -12.88
CA GLU A 438 -2.09 4.55 -12.77
C GLU A 438 -3.44 5.02 -13.32
N GLY A 439 -4.18 5.76 -12.50
CA GLY A 439 -5.47 6.34 -12.85
C GLY A 439 -6.66 5.37 -12.80
N TRP A 440 -6.44 4.07 -12.55
CA TRP A 440 -7.54 3.12 -12.37
C TRP A 440 -8.10 3.24 -10.95
N GLN A 441 -9.00 4.20 -10.73
CA GLN A 441 -9.57 4.40 -9.39
C GLN A 441 -10.49 3.24 -9.01
N TRP A 442 -10.21 2.63 -7.85
CA TRP A 442 -10.97 1.53 -7.29
C TRP A 442 -12.46 1.86 -7.18
N ASP A 443 -13.31 0.85 -7.38
CA ASP A 443 -14.72 0.85 -7.00
C ASP A 443 -15.10 -0.53 -6.42
N PRO A 444 -16.23 -0.67 -5.70
CA PRO A 444 -16.59 -1.91 -5.03
C PRO A 444 -16.71 -3.18 -5.91
N SER A 445 -16.81 -3.07 -7.24
CA SER A 445 -16.77 -4.26 -8.13
C SER A 445 -15.37 -4.83 -8.34
N LEU A 446 -14.33 -4.09 -7.94
CA LEU A 446 -12.94 -4.45 -8.11
C LEU A 446 -12.40 -5.16 -6.86
N PHE A 447 -12.27 -6.48 -6.96
CA PHE A 447 -11.77 -7.38 -5.92
C PHE A 447 -10.31 -7.76 -6.15
N ASN A 448 -9.92 -8.31 -7.31
CA ASN A 448 -8.59 -8.90 -7.49
C ASN A 448 -7.53 -7.87 -7.94
N PRO A 449 -6.55 -7.46 -7.11
CA PRO A 449 -5.50 -6.54 -7.52
C PRO A 449 -4.35 -7.23 -8.27
N VAL A 450 -4.35 -8.57 -8.35
CA VAL A 450 -3.29 -9.37 -8.98
C VAL A 450 -3.75 -9.91 -10.33
N ASN A 451 -4.87 -10.63 -10.37
CA ASN A 451 -5.50 -11.09 -11.60
C ASN A 451 -6.59 -10.10 -12.02
N THR A 452 -6.22 -9.06 -12.76
CA THR A 452 -7.14 -7.95 -13.09
C THR A 452 -8.32 -8.36 -13.97
N THR A 453 -8.35 -9.59 -14.50
CA THR A 453 -9.51 -10.14 -15.23
C THR A 453 -10.57 -10.74 -14.32
N GLU A 454 -10.25 -11.03 -13.06
CA GLU A 454 -11.18 -11.58 -12.06
C GLU A 454 -11.83 -10.47 -11.24
N GLN A 455 -12.70 -9.70 -11.90
CA GLN A 455 -13.54 -8.69 -11.24
C GLN A 455 -15.00 -9.07 -11.36
N LEU A 456 -15.83 -8.54 -10.47
CA LEU A 456 -17.27 -8.60 -10.69
C LEU A 456 -17.66 -7.65 -11.82
N GLU A 457 -18.71 -7.98 -12.54
CA GLU A 457 -19.37 -6.99 -13.38
C GLU A 457 -19.88 -5.83 -12.51
N THR A 458 -19.77 -4.59 -12.99
CA THR A 458 -20.11 -3.41 -12.19
C THR A 458 -21.57 -3.41 -11.66
N GLY A 459 -22.49 -4.03 -12.39
CA GLY A 459 -23.89 -4.19 -11.99
C GLY A 459 -24.22 -5.51 -11.28
N ALA A 460 -23.23 -6.30 -10.87
CA ALA A 460 -23.43 -7.62 -10.28
C ALA A 460 -24.42 -7.57 -9.09
N SER A 461 -25.50 -8.34 -9.18
CA SER A 461 -26.62 -8.24 -8.24
C SER A 461 -26.30 -8.70 -6.83
N GLY A 462 -25.29 -9.55 -6.65
CA GLY A 462 -24.84 -10.01 -5.35
C GLY A 462 -23.87 -9.04 -4.66
N ASN A 463 -23.25 -8.11 -5.40
CA ASN A 463 -22.35 -7.12 -4.81
C ASN A 463 -23.12 -6.03 -4.05
N LYS A 464 -23.01 -6.05 -2.71
CA LYS A 464 -23.65 -5.05 -1.85
C LYS A 464 -22.84 -3.75 -1.75
N GLY A 465 -21.53 -3.80 -2.00
CA GLY A 465 -20.60 -2.69 -1.82
C GLY A 465 -19.35 -3.11 -1.05
N ALA A 466 -18.83 -2.22 -0.19
CA ALA A 466 -17.50 -2.41 0.39
C ALA A 466 -17.35 -1.86 1.82
N ILE A 467 -16.39 -2.42 2.56
CA ILE A 467 -16.02 -2.04 3.93
C ILE A 467 -14.49 -1.97 4.04
N LEU A 468 -13.94 -0.84 4.50
CA LEU A 468 -12.53 -0.74 4.92
C LEU A 468 -12.36 -1.17 6.38
N ALA A 469 -11.22 -1.74 6.78
CA ALA A 469 -11.06 -2.31 8.12
C ALA A 469 -9.77 -1.88 8.84
N ALA A 470 -9.92 -1.37 10.06
CA ALA A 470 -8.82 -1.03 10.95
C ALA A 470 -8.71 -2.04 12.10
N TRP A 471 -7.67 -2.87 12.04
CA TRP A 471 -7.39 -3.95 12.99
C TRP A 471 -6.41 -3.52 14.10
N SER A 472 -6.64 -3.93 15.34
CA SER A 472 -5.76 -3.59 16.49
C SER A 472 -4.85 -4.76 16.86
N ASP A 473 -4.21 -5.40 15.87
CA ASP A 473 -3.44 -6.67 16.03
C ASP A 473 -2.24 -6.58 16.99
N SER A 474 -1.76 -5.36 17.22
CA SER A 474 -0.64 -5.10 18.12
C SER A 474 -1.06 -5.04 19.60
N GLY A 475 -2.36 -5.06 19.89
CA GLY A 475 -2.90 -5.22 21.24
C GLY A 475 -3.50 -3.94 21.82
N PRO A 476 -4.12 -4.03 23.01
CA PRO A 476 -4.92 -2.95 23.59
C PRO A 476 -4.10 -1.71 23.99
N ASP A 477 -2.83 -1.91 24.32
CA ASP A 477 -1.87 -0.90 24.75
C ASP A 477 -0.94 -0.44 23.62
N ALA A 478 -1.07 -0.98 22.41
CA ALA A 478 -0.19 -0.60 21.31
C ALA A 478 -0.61 0.72 20.64
N THR A 479 -1.88 1.12 20.76
CA THR A 479 -2.43 2.30 20.09
C THR A 479 -3.23 3.15 21.06
N THR A 480 -3.42 4.44 20.75
CA THR A 480 -4.46 5.26 21.41
C THR A 480 -5.78 5.18 20.65
N GLN A 481 -6.90 5.55 21.29
CA GLN A 481 -8.20 5.61 20.59
C GLN A 481 -8.15 6.51 19.35
N LEU A 482 -7.47 7.66 19.43
CA LEU A 482 -7.35 8.60 18.33
C LEU A 482 -6.43 8.13 17.19
N GLU A 483 -5.48 7.24 17.46
CA GLU A 483 -4.69 6.62 16.39
C GLU A 483 -5.54 5.71 15.50
N GLY A 484 -6.60 5.09 16.04
CA GLY A 484 -7.62 4.41 15.24
C GLY A 484 -8.35 5.36 14.28
N TYR A 485 -8.64 6.60 14.71
CA TYR A 485 -9.14 7.64 13.82
C TYR A 485 -8.10 8.05 12.77
N TYR A 486 -6.87 8.37 13.18
CA TYR A 486 -5.84 8.85 12.24
C TYR A 486 -5.49 7.82 11.16
N ALA A 487 -5.54 6.53 11.47
CA ALA A 487 -5.37 5.45 10.49
C ALA A 487 -6.38 5.53 9.33
N MET A 488 -7.63 5.82 9.64
CA MET A 488 -8.74 5.87 8.68
C MET A 488 -9.07 7.27 8.17
N ARG A 489 -8.57 8.33 8.83
CA ARG A 489 -8.93 9.74 8.59
C ARG A 489 -8.84 10.09 7.10
N ASN A 490 -7.75 9.75 6.44
CA ASN A 490 -7.59 10.11 5.03
C ASN A 490 -8.26 9.11 4.07
N GLY A 491 -8.58 7.92 4.56
CA GLY A 491 -9.15 6.82 3.78
C GLY A 491 -10.66 6.85 3.66
N ILE A 492 -11.37 7.15 4.75
CA ILE A 492 -12.84 7.24 4.77
C ILE A 492 -13.38 8.17 3.67
N PRO A 493 -12.89 9.42 3.50
CA PRO A 493 -13.39 10.31 2.45
C PRO A 493 -13.21 9.75 1.04
N LEU A 494 -12.07 9.09 0.79
CA LEU A 494 -11.73 8.53 -0.52
C LEU A 494 -12.56 7.30 -0.85
N VAL A 495 -12.61 6.33 0.06
CA VAL A 495 -13.40 5.09 -0.13
C VAL A 495 -14.87 5.42 -0.22
N ALA A 496 -15.38 6.35 0.60
CA ALA A 496 -16.77 6.81 0.49
C ALA A 496 -17.04 7.48 -0.86
N ALA A 497 -16.11 8.32 -1.36
CA ALA A 497 -16.25 8.97 -2.65
C ALA A 497 -16.30 7.96 -3.81
N ARG A 498 -15.43 6.94 -3.77
CA ARG A 498 -15.35 5.89 -4.79
C ARG A 498 -16.54 4.93 -4.72
N ALA A 499 -16.94 4.48 -3.53
CA ALA A 499 -18.11 3.61 -3.36
C ALA A 499 -19.44 4.32 -3.65
N TRP A 500 -19.52 5.64 -3.42
CA TRP A 500 -20.66 6.45 -3.84
C TRP A 500 -20.72 6.60 -5.36
N SER A 501 -19.58 6.82 -6.00
CA SER A 501 -19.52 7.06 -7.44
C SER A 501 -19.66 5.78 -8.25
N GLY A 502 -19.07 4.66 -7.79
CA GLY A 502 -18.95 3.44 -8.58
C GLY A 502 -18.20 3.69 -9.89
N SER A 503 -18.55 2.93 -10.92
CA SER A 503 -18.09 3.19 -12.29
C SER A 503 -18.83 4.34 -12.98
N ARG A 504 -20.08 4.61 -12.58
CA ARG A 504 -20.98 5.57 -13.26
C ARG A 504 -20.83 7.02 -12.82
N GLY A 505 -20.20 7.24 -11.66
CA GLY A 505 -20.03 8.54 -11.03
C GLY A 505 -18.75 9.25 -11.45
N VAL A 506 -18.42 10.33 -10.76
CA VAL A 506 -17.25 11.15 -11.09
C VAL A 506 -16.02 10.59 -10.40
N ASN A 507 -14.93 10.44 -11.15
CA ASN A 507 -13.63 10.14 -10.56
C ASN A 507 -13.11 11.30 -9.71
N VAL A 508 -12.42 10.97 -8.63
CA VAL A 508 -11.77 11.95 -7.77
C VAL A 508 -10.66 12.63 -8.55
N SER A 509 -10.63 13.96 -8.59
CA SER A 509 -9.51 14.70 -9.18
C SER A 509 -8.29 14.55 -8.28
N THR A 510 -7.26 13.83 -8.74
CA THR A 510 -6.04 13.57 -7.94
C THR A 510 -5.26 14.84 -7.64
N SER A 511 -5.29 15.85 -8.53
CA SER A 511 -4.60 17.14 -8.31
C SER A 511 -5.22 17.96 -7.19
N ASP A 512 -6.53 17.80 -6.96
CA ASP A 512 -7.31 18.61 -6.01
C ASP A 512 -7.60 17.83 -4.72
N PHE A 513 -7.43 16.51 -4.75
CA PHE A 513 -7.83 15.59 -3.70
C PHE A 513 -7.22 15.97 -2.34
N ASP A 514 -5.90 16.14 -2.26
CA ASP A 514 -5.23 16.41 -0.98
C ASP A 514 -5.67 17.73 -0.34
N SER A 515 -5.84 18.78 -1.15
CA SER A 515 -6.31 20.08 -0.65
C SER A 515 -7.77 20.02 -0.19
N SER A 516 -8.63 19.32 -0.94
CA SER A 516 -10.02 19.05 -0.53
C SER A 516 -10.07 18.20 0.74
N LEU A 517 -9.25 17.16 0.82
CA LEU A 517 -9.19 16.26 1.95
C LEU A 517 -8.77 17.03 3.20
N GLU A 518 -7.66 17.78 3.16
CA GLU A 518 -7.19 18.58 4.29
C GLU A 518 -8.28 19.53 4.80
N MET A 519 -8.94 20.27 3.89
CA MET A 519 -9.98 21.22 4.26
C MET A 519 -11.22 20.52 4.83
N LEU A 520 -11.76 19.51 4.14
CA LEU A 520 -13.03 18.89 4.50
C LEU A 520 -12.91 18.04 5.78
N THR A 521 -11.80 17.31 5.95
CA THR A 521 -11.59 16.49 7.15
C THR A 521 -11.49 17.32 8.42
N ALA A 522 -10.81 18.47 8.35
CA ALA A 522 -10.69 19.40 9.48
C ALA A 522 -12.00 20.12 9.83
N ASN A 523 -12.98 20.14 8.93
CA ASN A 523 -14.24 20.88 9.07
C ASN A 523 -15.48 19.97 9.04
N ALA A 524 -15.34 18.66 9.26
CA ALA A 524 -16.49 17.78 9.43
C ALA A 524 -17.26 18.19 10.71
N PRO A 525 -18.54 18.59 10.62
CA PRO A 525 -19.30 19.14 11.75
C PRO A 525 -19.65 18.08 12.78
N GLY A 526 -20.00 18.50 14.00
CA GLY A 526 -20.59 17.64 15.03
C GLY A 526 -19.62 16.70 15.76
N GLN A 527 -18.31 16.81 15.52
CA GLN A 527 -17.23 16.02 16.11
C GLN A 527 -15.97 16.86 16.30
N ASN A 528 -14.98 16.38 17.07
CA ASN A 528 -13.66 17.02 17.19
C ASN A 528 -12.51 16.02 17.34
N LEU A 529 -12.41 15.03 16.45
CA LEU A 529 -11.38 13.98 16.46
C LEU A 529 -9.96 14.52 16.24
N ASP A 530 -9.79 15.59 15.45
CA ASP A 530 -8.50 16.29 15.33
C ASP A 530 -8.12 17.11 16.57
N ARG A 531 -9.01 17.19 17.57
CA ARG A 531 -8.82 17.94 18.82
C ARG A 531 -8.31 19.36 18.55
N ARG A 532 -9.05 20.13 17.77
CA ARG A 532 -8.76 21.55 17.53
C ARG A 532 -9.54 22.42 18.52
N PHE A 533 -9.02 23.61 18.82
CA PHE A 533 -9.79 24.60 19.57
C PHE A 533 -11.01 25.03 18.75
N SER A 534 -12.13 25.27 19.42
CA SER A 534 -13.33 25.81 18.79
C SER A 534 -12.99 27.17 18.17
N THR A 535 -12.85 27.21 16.85
CA THR A 535 -12.71 28.46 16.11
C THR A 535 -14.12 29.06 16.00
N SER A 536 -14.38 30.17 16.70
CA SER A 536 -15.35 31.11 16.14
C SER A 536 -14.80 31.53 14.79
N ALA A 537 -15.58 31.38 13.73
CA ALA A 537 -15.27 31.70 12.33
C ALA A 537 -14.09 32.67 12.14
N GLN A 538 -13.17 32.30 11.24
CA GLN A 538 -12.00 33.07 10.78
C GLN A 538 -10.85 33.21 11.79
N TYR A 539 -10.00 32.18 11.86
CA TYR A 539 -8.62 32.39 12.31
C TYR A 539 -7.65 31.57 11.45
N LYS A 540 -7.06 32.22 10.44
CA LYS A 540 -5.76 31.84 9.90
C LYS A 540 -4.73 32.68 10.67
N PRO A 541 -3.96 32.12 11.62
CA PRO A 541 -2.76 32.83 12.04
C PRO A 541 -1.84 32.90 10.82
N ALA A 542 -1.42 34.11 10.45
CA ALA A 542 -0.23 34.26 9.63
C ALA A 542 0.93 33.57 10.37
N GLU A 543 1.81 32.89 9.65
CA GLU A 543 2.90 32.04 10.16
C GLU A 543 3.95 32.71 11.04
N ASN A 544 3.74 33.94 11.46
CA ASN A 544 4.60 34.64 12.39
C ASN A 544 3.73 35.43 13.38
N GLU A 545 3.61 34.95 14.63
CA GLU A 545 4.03 35.68 15.85
C GLU A 545 3.31 35.31 17.18
N ALA A 546 2.31 34.42 17.25
CA ALA A 546 1.69 34.07 18.54
C ALA A 546 1.43 32.56 18.75
N PRO A 547 1.68 32.02 19.97
CA PRO A 547 1.30 30.65 20.31
C PRO A 547 -0.21 30.46 20.30
N LEU A 548 -0.68 29.26 19.94
CA LEU A 548 -2.10 28.87 19.98
C LEU A 548 -2.69 29.01 21.38
N PHE A 549 -1.87 28.73 22.39
CA PHE A 549 -2.20 28.88 23.80
C PHE A 549 -0.93 29.20 24.59
N SER A 550 -1.04 30.12 25.55
CA SER A 550 0.04 30.43 26.48
C SER A 550 -0.55 30.73 27.85
N TRP A 551 -0.01 30.08 28.87
CA TRP A 551 -0.36 30.28 30.27
C TRP A 551 0.90 30.37 31.12
N LYS A 552 0.89 31.26 32.11
CA LYS A 552 1.98 31.43 33.08
C LYS A 552 1.40 31.64 34.47
N SER A 553 2.01 30.97 35.45
CA SER A 553 1.65 31.09 36.86
C SER A 553 1.94 32.50 37.40
N SER A 554 1.05 33.02 38.25
CA SER A 554 1.13 34.37 38.82
C SER A 554 2.01 34.48 40.08
N GLY A 555 2.69 33.40 40.49
CA GLY A 555 3.79 33.45 41.48
C GLY A 555 3.82 32.28 42.47
N GLY A 556 4.95 31.55 42.51
CA GLY A 556 5.49 30.78 43.65
C GLY A 556 4.74 29.53 44.14
N TYR A 557 5.04 28.38 43.54
CA TYR A 557 4.89 26.98 43.98
C TYR A 557 3.60 26.47 44.67
N ASN A 558 3.13 25.33 44.16
CA ASN A 558 1.96 24.53 44.59
C ASN A 558 0.60 25.16 44.30
N ALA A 559 0.27 25.27 43.01
CA ALA A 559 -1.10 25.55 42.63
C ALA A 559 -1.95 24.26 42.73
N SER A 560 -2.95 24.27 43.63
CA SER A 560 -4.02 23.29 43.67
C SER A 560 -4.84 23.41 42.38
N ASN A 561 -4.81 22.39 41.50
CA ASN A 561 -5.58 22.27 40.25
C ASN A 561 -6.02 23.61 39.60
N VAL A 562 -5.16 24.23 38.80
CA VAL A 562 -5.49 25.40 37.98
C VAL A 562 -6.25 24.96 36.74
N SER A 563 -7.37 25.62 36.45
CA SER A 563 -8.08 25.42 35.18
C SER A 563 -7.39 26.20 34.06
N LEU A 564 -6.96 25.48 33.01
CA LEU A 564 -6.49 26.06 31.75
C LEU A 564 -7.66 26.25 30.77
N GLY A 565 -8.69 25.40 30.87
CA GLY A 565 -9.97 25.56 30.18
C GLY A 565 -9.93 25.38 28.66
N LYS A 566 -8.94 24.65 28.13
CA LYS A 566 -8.76 24.41 26.69
C LYS A 566 -8.99 22.97 26.25
N GLY A 567 -9.32 22.05 27.17
CA GLY A 567 -9.57 20.64 26.83
C GLY A 567 -8.30 19.90 26.41
N SER A 568 -8.25 19.46 25.15
CA SER A 568 -7.14 18.72 24.54
C SER A 568 -6.78 19.34 23.18
N TYR A 569 -5.51 19.22 22.74
CA TYR A 569 -5.10 19.62 21.38
C TYR A 569 -4.35 18.50 20.63
N GLY A 570 -4.78 18.18 19.42
CA GLY A 570 -4.25 17.05 18.63
C GLY A 570 -3.02 17.39 17.79
N PRO A 571 -2.25 16.41 17.29
CA PRO A 571 -1.07 16.65 16.44
C PRO A 571 -1.42 17.30 15.07
N PRO A 572 -0.49 18.01 14.39
CA PRO A 572 0.87 18.31 14.82
C PRO A 572 0.95 19.58 15.70
N TYR A 573 1.76 19.53 16.76
CA TYR A 573 1.98 20.67 17.66
C TYR A 573 3.34 20.60 18.37
N THR A 574 3.74 21.73 18.94
CA THR A 574 4.85 21.84 19.90
C THR A 574 4.31 22.34 21.24
N LEU A 575 4.56 21.58 22.30
CA LEU A 575 4.14 21.89 23.67
C LEU A 575 5.38 22.16 24.51
N SER A 576 5.51 23.39 24.99
CA SER A 576 6.60 23.83 25.87
C SER A 576 6.08 24.03 27.29
N ILE A 577 6.73 23.40 28.26
CA ILE A 577 6.35 23.41 29.68
C ILE A 577 7.57 23.83 30.50
N ALA A 578 7.45 24.91 31.28
CA ALA A 578 8.42 25.21 32.32
C ALA A 578 7.89 24.65 33.63
N ALA A 579 8.67 23.80 34.30
CA ALA A 579 8.27 23.16 35.54
C ALA A 579 9.39 23.23 36.57
N SER A 580 9.01 23.52 37.81
CA SER A 580 9.94 23.64 38.93
C SER A 580 9.79 22.50 39.94
N GLY A 581 8.81 21.63 39.75
CA GLY A 581 8.66 20.35 40.45
C GLY A 581 7.75 19.38 39.69
N PRO A 582 7.50 18.17 40.23
CA PRO A 582 6.57 17.21 39.66
C PRO A 582 5.19 17.83 39.41
N PHE A 583 4.57 17.44 38.30
CA PHE A 583 3.32 18.05 37.85
C PHE A 583 2.38 17.06 37.17
N THR A 584 1.14 17.52 36.98
CA THR A 584 0.14 16.86 36.16
C THR A 584 -0.59 17.88 35.29
N LEU A 585 -0.67 17.60 34.00
CA LEU A 585 -1.59 18.21 33.04
C LEU A 585 -2.70 17.21 32.71
N LEU A 586 -3.95 17.63 32.79
CA LEU A 586 -5.11 16.79 32.45
C LEU A 586 -5.87 17.39 31.27
N GLY A 587 -6.35 16.51 30.40
CA GLY A 587 -7.38 16.75 29.39
C GLY A 587 -8.58 15.81 29.62
N PRO A 588 -9.63 15.92 28.81
CA PRO A 588 -10.80 15.02 28.87
C PRO A 588 -10.46 13.54 28.60
N ASP A 589 -9.50 13.27 27.72
CA ASP A 589 -9.20 11.95 27.17
C ASP A 589 -7.72 11.57 27.25
N THR A 590 -6.90 12.45 27.82
CA THR A 590 -5.45 12.29 27.94
C THR A 590 -4.90 13.02 29.16
N SER A 591 -3.76 12.57 29.67
CA SER A 591 -3.03 13.24 30.75
C SER A 591 -1.53 13.14 30.52
N LEU A 592 -0.77 14.09 31.04
CA LEU A 592 0.69 14.10 31.06
C LEU A 592 1.14 14.41 32.49
N SER A 593 1.89 13.53 33.10
CA SER A 593 2.33 13.68 34.50
C SER A 593 3.76 13.22 34.70
N VAL A 594 4.33 13.60 35.84
CA VAL A 594 5.60 13.06 36.33
C VAL A 594 5.28 11.94 37.32
N SER A 595 5.59 10.71 36.95
CA SER A 595 5.25 9.51 37.73
C SER A 595 6.46 8.58 37.88
N THR A 596 6.51 7.82 38.98
CA THR A 596 7.54 6.80 39.19
C THR A 596 7.11 5.51 38.53
N VAL A 597 7.87 5.04 37.53
CA VAL A 597 7.62 3.78 36.82
C VAL A 597 8.65 2.71 37.21
N PRO A 598 8.30 1.41 37.12
CA PRO A 598 9.27 0.33 37.29
C PRO A 598 10.47 0.49 36.36
N SER A 599 11.67 0.17 36.85
CA SER A 599 12.90 0.28 36.09
C SER A 599 13.86 -0.83 36.44
N ASN A 600 14.49 -1.42 35.42
CA ASN A 600 15.52 -2.46 35.60
C ASN A 600 16.84 -1.88 36.12
N THR A 601 16.99 -0.55 36.14
CA THR A 601 18.20 0.14 36.60
C THR A 601 18.06 0.78 37.98
N SER A 602 16.86 0.78 38.58
CA SER A 602 16.60 1.37 39.90
C SER A 602 15.61 0.55 40.71
N ALA A 603 16.03 0.09 41.89
CA ALA A 603 15.20 -0.66 42.83
C ALA A 603 13.98 0.14 43.36
N ASN A 604 14.06 1.48 43.32
CA ASN A 604 12.99 2.37 43.76
C ASN A 604 12.13 2.91 42.59
N GLY A 605 12.34 2.39 41.37
CA GLY A 605 11.73 2.92 40.14
C GLY A 605 12.42 4.19 39.62
N THR A 606 11.94 4.72 38.49
CA THR A 606 12.45 5.94 37.86
C THR A 606 11.33 6.97 37.72
N SER A 607 11.55 8.19 38.20
CA SER A 607 10.61 9.30 38.03
C SER A 607 10.78 9.90 36.62
N THR A 608 9.79 9.71 35.76
CA THR A 608 9.80 10.09 34.35
C THR A 608 8.50 10.81 33.97
N LEU A 609 8.46 11.40 32.76
CA LEU A 609 7.21 11.82 32.15
C LEU A 609 6.41 10.60 31.70
N VAL A 610 5.14 10.56 32.04
CA VAL A 610 4.20 9.51 31.63
C VAL A 610 2.96 10.20 31.10
N PHE A 611 2.54 9.82 29.89
CA PHE A 611 1.20 10.16 29.45
C PHE A 611 0.29 8.94 29.52
N SER A 612 -1.01 9.20 29.71
CA SER A 612 -2.05 8.17 29.71
C SER A 612 -3.25 8.60 28.92
N THR A 613 -3.98 7.64 28.37
CA THR A 613 -5.23 7.83 27.63
C THR A 613 -6.45 7.37 28.43
N ALA A 614 -7.65 7.53 27.89
CA ALA A 614 -8.90 7.17 28.55
C ALA A 614 -9.01 5.68 28.99
N ASP A 615 -8.23 4.80 28.37
CA ASP A 615 -8.08 3.39 28.73
C ASP A 615 -7.10 3.14 29.90
N GLY A 616 -6.42 4.18 30.39
CA GLY A 616 -5.57 4.13 31.58
C GLY A 616 -4.17 3.55 31.36
N PHE A 617 -3.78 3.22 30.12
CA PHE A 617 -2.44 2.71 29.85
C PHE A 617 -1.36 3.79 30.10
N PRO A 618 -0.27 3.47 30.83
CA PRO A 618 0.82 4.41 31.06
C PRO A 618 1.91 4.29 29.98
N TYR A 619 2.20 5.39 29.29
CA TYR A 619 3.25 5.49 28.28
C TYR A 619 4.40 6.35 28.84
N PRO A 620 5.47 5.73 29.38
CA PRO A 620 6.61 6.47 29.90
C PRO A 620 7.49 7.03 28.77
N LEU A 621 8.12 8.17 29.03
CA LEU A 621 9.21 8.67 28.20
C LEU A 621 10.41 7.73 28.31
N ARG A 622 10.86 7.23 27.16
CA ARG A 622 11.97 6.28 27.04
C ARG A 622 13.13 6.90 26.26
N SER A 623 14.35 6.52 26.67
CA SER A 623 15.59 6.99 26.07
C SER A 623 15.78 6.35 24.70
N THR A 624 15.72 7.18 23.66
CA THR A 624 15.96 6.81 22.28
C THR A 624 17.00 7.73 21.63
N SER A 625 17.62 7.28 20.53
CA SER A 625 18.42 8.14 19.65
C SER A 625 17.50 9.01 18.81
N GLU A 626 17.90 10.26 18.56
CA GLU A 626 17.14 11.16 17.69
C GLU A 626 17.05 10.61 16.26
N SER A 627 18.10 9.90 15.81
CA SER A 627 18.20 9.27 14.49
C SER A 627 17.49 7.92 14.36
N ASP A 628 16.90 7.37 15.44
CA ASP A 628 16.17 6.11 15.36
C ASP A 628 14.73 6.35 14.87
N GLY A 629 14.08 5.32 14.33
CA GLY A 629 12.68 5.40 13.91
C GLY A 629 12.48 5.77 12.43
N HIS A 630 13.48 5.50 11.58
CA HIS A 630 13.43 5.78 10.14
C HIS A 630 13.39 4.50 9.29
N ASP A 631 12.56 3.53 9.67
CA ASP A 631 12.33 2.34 8.85
C ASP A 631 11.63 2.71 7.53
N PRO A 632 12.25 2.51 6.35
CA PRO A 632 11.61 2.79 5.06
C PRO A 632 10.34 1.95 4.89
N GLY A 633 9.17 2.59 4.95
CA GLY A 633 7.85 1.94 4.86
C GLY A 633 7.06 1.91 6.18
N HIS A 634 7.72 2.15 7.31
CA HIS A 634 7.12 2.11 8.64
C HIS A 634 7.69 3.21 9.54
N SER A 635 7.42 4.46 9.17
CA SER A 635 7.91 5.64 9.91
C SER A 635 7.65 5.50 11.41
N GLY A 636 8.70 5.67 12.20
CA GLY A 636 8.63 5.50 13.65
C GLY A 636 8.83 4.12 14.23
N ARG A 637 9.00 3.11 13.37
CA ARG A 637 9.42 1.79 13.80
C ARG A 637 10.90 1.80 14.17
N ILE A 638 11.22 1.25 15.33
CA ILE A 638 12.58 1.03 15.79
C ILE A 638 12.77 -0.46 15.97
N TRP A 639 13.50 -1.10 15.07
CA TRP A 639 13.81 -2.53 15.17
C TRP A 639 14.64 -2.81 16.42
N TRP A 640 14.16 -3.73 17.26
CA TRP A 640 14.79 -4.08 18.55
C TRP A 640 16.27 -4.48 18.40
N ASN A 641 16.62 -5.15 17.31
CA ASN A 641 17.97 -5.65 17.05
C ASN A 641 18.87 -4.68 16.26
N LEU A 642 18.32 -3.56 15.76
CA LEU A 642 19.07 -2.57 14.97
C LEU A 642 19.31 -1.26 15.72
N THR A 643 18.65 -1.05 16.86
CA THR A 643 18.75 0.17 17.64
C THR A 643 19.89 0.13 18.67
N SER A 644 20.57 1.28 18.83
CA SER A 644 21.48 1.53 19.97
C SER A 644 20.77 2.14 21.19
N SER A 645 19.46 2.39 21.08
CA SER A 645 18.65 3.00 22.13
C SER A 645 18.50 2.06 23.32
N THR A 646 18.49 2.62 24.53
CA THR A 646 18.32 1.81 25.75
C THR A 646 16.86 1.49 26.02
N HIS A 647 15.93 2.32 25.51
CA HIS A 647 14.50 2.25 25.79
C HIS A 647 14.14 2.28 27.30
N HIS A 648 15.10 2.65 28.15
CA HIS A 648 14.87 2.77 29.59
C HIS A 648 14.11 4.07 29.89
N PRO A 649 13.27 4.10 30.94
CA PRO A 649 12.61 5.33 31.38
C PRO A 649 13.62 6.45 31.65
N VAL A 650 13.34 7.66 31.14
CA VAL A 650 14.21 8.83 31.31
C VAL A 650 13.96 9.50 32.66
N PRO A 651 14.95 9.63 33.56
CA PRO A 651 14.78 10.39 34.80
C PRO A 651 14.63 11.89 34.50
N ILE A 652 13.66 12.55 35.15
CA ILE A 652 13.46 14.01 35.05
C ILE A 652 13.85 14.69 36.36
N THR A 653 14.71 15.69 36.27
CA THR A 653 15.14 16.52 37.41
C THR A 653 14.58 17.93 37.25
N PHE A 654 14.15 18.55 38.34
CA PHE A 654 13.58 19.91 38.32
C PHE A 654 14.53 20.93 38.95
N PRO A 655 14.50 22.21 38.51
CA PRO A 655 13.63 22.76 37.45
C PRO A 655 14.01 22.25 36.05
N ALA A 656 13.04 22.18 35.16
CA ALA A 656 13.18 21.67 33.79
C ALA A 656 12.34 22.49 32.80
N ASN A 657 12.92 22.77 31.63
CA ASN A 657 12.18 23.23 30.45
C ASN A 657 11.95 22.07 29.52
N ILE A 658 10.70 21.66 29.35
CA ILE A 658 10.31 20.47 28.61
C ILE A 658 9.67 20.93 27.30
N ARG A 659 10.19 20.50 26.16
CA ARG A 659 9.58 20.70 24.84
C ARG A 659 9.17 19.35 24.28
N ILE A 660 7.90 19.22 23.90
CA ILE A 660 7.35 18.02 23.28
C ILE A 660 6.87 18.38 21.87
N GLU A 661 7.43 17.72 20.86
CA GLU A 661 6.98 17.85 19.48
C GLU A 661 6.24 16.58 19.09
N THR A 662 4.99 16.73 18.67
CA THR A 662 4.15 15.59 18.29
C THR A 662 3.64 15.72 16.87
N ASP A 663 3.72 14.63 16.10
CA ASP A 663 2.97 14.41 14.87
C ASP A 663 2.49 12.95 14.77
N VAL A 664 1.58 12.65 13.84
CA VAL A 664 0.98 11.30 13.72
C VAL A 664 1.95 10.26 13.12
N VAL A 665 3.00 10.71 12.42
CA VAL A 665 3.93 9.87 11.66
C VAL A 665 5.20 9.54 12.44
N ASN A 666 5.66 10.44 13.31
CA ASN A 666 6.88 10.31 14.13
C ASN A 666 6.57 10.25 15.64
N GLY A 667 5.28 10.28 16.01
CA GLY A 667 4.83 10.30 17.40
C GLY A 667 5.32 11.52 18.16
N SER A 668 5.51 11.35 19.47
CA SER A 668 5.94 12.41 20.39
C SER A 668 7.41 12.29 20.79
N ARG A 669 8.16 13.35 20.49
CA ARG A 669 9.59 13.53 20.78
C ARG A 669 9.78 14.56 21.87
N VAL A 670 10.70 14.32 22.81
CA VAL A 670 10.86 15.14 24.01
C VAL A 670 12.28 15.66 24.17
N TRP A 671 12.40 16.96 24.39
CA TRP A 671 13.61 17.66 24.81
C TRP A 671 13.43 18.18 26.24
N VAL A 672 14.51 18.12 27.01
CA VAL A 672 14.59 18.71 28.34
C VAL A 672 15.82 19.60 28.39
N ASP A 673 15.62 20.88 28.68
CA ASP A 673 16.65 21.93 28.65
C ASP A 673 17.43 21.93 27.32
N ASP A 674 16.67 21.90 26.22
CA ASP A 674 17.12 21.86 24.82
C ASP A 674 17.94 20.63 24.40
N GLU A 675 18.07 19.63 25.28
CA GLU A 675 18.70 18.35 24.96
C GLU A 675 17.64 17.30 24.63
N PHE A 676 17.78 16.61 23.50
CA PHE A 676 16.88 15.50 23.14
C PHE A 676 17.01 14.37 24.17
N LYS A 677 15.89 13.97 24.78
CA LYS A 677 15.86 12.94 25.81
C LYS A 677 15.25 11.62 25.36
N GLY A 678 14.35 11.67 24.37
CA GLY A 678 13.79 10.45 23.80
C GLY A 678 12.36 10.62 23.31
N ARG A 679 11.62 9.51 23.31
CA ARG A 679 10.27 9.40 22.72
C ARG A 679 9.32 8.62 23.62
N TYR A 680 8.03 8.77 23.36
CA TYR A 680 7.04 7.82 23.86
C TYR A 680 6.86 6.70 22.84
N GLU A 681 6.91 5.46 23.31
CA GLU A 681 6.89 4.27 22.46
C GLU A 681 6.36 3.06 23.23
N VAL A 682 5.83 2.12 22.47
CA VAL A 682 5.33 0.81 22.92
C VAL A 682 6.14 -0.29 22.26
N PHE A 683 6.28 -1.41 22.96
CA PHE A 683 6.96 -2.58 22.40
C PHE A 683 5.95 -3.44 21.66
N VAL A 684 6.24 -3.76 20.41
CA VAL A 684 5.35 -4.53 19.53
C VAL A 684 5.93 -5.91 19.30
N PHE A 685 5.08 -6.93 19.44
CA PHE A 685 5.39 -8.34 19.23
C PHE A 685 4.85 -8.80 17.89
N GLY A 686 5.63 -9.56 17.13
CA GLY A 686 5.06 -10.40 16.07
C GLY A 686 6.00 -11.49 15.57
N GLY A 687 5.68 -12.09 14.42
CA GLY A 687 6.46 -13.21 13.90
C GLY A 687 6.46 -14.44 14.79
N ARG A 688 5.34 -14.90 15.36
CA ARG A 688 5.34 -15.98 16.38
C ARG A 688 6.25 -15.68 17.58
N ASN A 689 6.27 -14.42 18.05
CA ASN A 689 7.22 -13.92 19.06
C ASN A 689 8.70 -14.06 18.67
N THR A 690 9.02 -13.87 17.39
CA THR A 690 10.43 -13.87 16.91
C THR A 690 10.85 -12.52 16.32
N ILE A 691 9.89 -11.62 16.10
CA ILE A 691 10.11 -10.29 15.52
C ILE A 691 9.62 -9.24 16.51
N PHE A 692 10.50 -8.30 16.84
CA PHE A 692 10.24 -7.28 17.84
C PHE A 692 10.65 -5.90 17.33
N SER A 693 9.86 -4.91 17.70
CA SER A 693 10.19 -3.51 17.45
C SER A 693 9.60 -2.66 18.56
N TRP A 694 10.08 -1.43 18.64
CA TRP A 694 9.37 -0.35 19.30
C TRP A 694 8.61 0.45 18.25
N SER A 695 7.43 0.94 18.64
CA SER A 695 6.62 1.83 17.83
C SER A 695 6.27 3.06 18.64
N GLN A 696 6.46 4.23 18.05
CA GLN A 696 6.16 5.50 18.70
C GLN A 696 4.68 5.65 19.09
N MET A 697 4.43 6.60 19.99
CA MET A 697 3.09 7.00 20.42
C MET A 697 2.88 8.49 20.23
N ALA A 698 1.72 8.89 19.72
CA ALA A 698 1.35 10.30 19.60
C ALA A 698 0.55 10.79 20.82
N LEU A 699 1.15 11.70 21.59
CA LEU A 699 0.49 12.43 22.67
C LEU A 699 -0.49 13.46 22.09
N VAL A 700 -1.68 13.51 22.67
CA VAL A 700 -2.59 14.65 22.54
C VAL A 700 -2.32 15.59 23.69
N ALA A 701 -2.13 16.89 23.43
CA ALA A 701 -1.77 17.85 24.47
C ALA A 701 -2.92 18.02 25.49
N PRO A 702 -2.73 17.67 26.77
CA PRO A 702 -3.74 17.90 27.81
C PRO A 702 -3.70 19.35 28.30
N LEU A 703 -4.78 20.09 28.11
CA LEU A 703 -4.87 21.53 28.37
C LEU A 703 -6.16 21.92 29.12
N GLN A 704 -6.76 21.00 29.89
CA GLN A 704 -7.94 21.28 30.70
C GLN A 704 -7.53 21.82 32.07
N THR A 705 -6.66 21.13 32.79
CA THR A 705 -6.13 21.57 34.08
C THR A 705 -4.62 21.33 34.21
N ALA A 706 -3.98 22.11 35.07
CA ALA A 706 -2.58 21.97 35.46
C ALA A 706 -2.46 21.98 36.99
N SER A 707 -1.61 21.12 37.54
CA SER A 707 -1.33 21.07 38.98
C SER A 707 0.10 20.68 39.28
N GLY A 708 0.54 20.95 40.52
CA GLY A 708 1.91 20.70 40.95
C GLY A 708 2.87 21.83 40.54
N GLY A 709 4.07 21.46 40.09
CA GLY A 709 5.18 22.38 39.81
C GLY A 709 5.16 23.08 38.44
N VAL A 710 4.03 23.14 37.71
CA VAL A 710 3.97 23.83 36.40
C VAL A 710 4.04 25.34 36.59
N GLU A 711 4.98 26.00 35.92
CA GLU A 711 5.15 27.45 35.92
C GLU A 711 4.62 28.12 34.66
N SER A 712 4.75 27.47 33.50
CA SER A 712 4.15 27.93 32.25
C SER A 712 3.88 26.77 31.29
N VAL A 713 2.88 26.96 30.43
CA VAL A 713 2.52 26.06 29.32
C VAL A 713 2.32 26.91 28.08
N VAL A 714 3.01 26.56 27.00
CA VAL A 714 2.89 27.20 25.69
C VAL A 714 2.63 26.11 24.65
N LEU A 715 1.58 26.27 23.86
CA LEU A 715 1.24 25.40 22.74
C LEU A 715 1.39 26.19 21.43
N GLU A 716 2.15 25.65 20.50
CA GLU A 716 2.36 26.18 19.15
C GLU A 716 1.85 25.19 18.11
N ALA A 717 1.36 25.71 16.98
CA ALA A 717 0.95 24.88 15.85
C ALA A 717 2.18 24.30 15.15
N GLY A 718 2.16 23.02 14.78
CA GLY A 718 3.27 22.37 14.07
C GLY A 718 4.52 22.12 14.95
N ILE A 719 5.64 21.81 14.29
CA ILE A 719 6.91 21.38 14.90
C ILE A 719 7.98 22.48 14.73
N VAL A 720 8.72 22.83 15.79
CA VAL A 720 9.67 23.96 15.79
C VAL A 720 11.03 23.51 15.23
N GLY A 721 11.15 23.50 13.89
CA GLY A 721 12.36 23.03 13.19
C GLY A 721 12.64 23.58 11.79
N SER A 722 11.89 24.59 11.31
CA SER A 722 12.01 25.14 9.94
C SER A 722 12.61 26.55 9.87
N ARG A 723 13.48 26.94 10.83
CA ARG A 723 14.17 28.24 10.82
C ARG A 723 15.69 28.08 10.67
N GLY A 724 16.17 28.08 9.42
CA GLY A 724 17.58 28.21 9.04
C GLY A 724 17.74 29.15 7.83
N ASN A 725 18.54 30.20 7.99
CA ASN A 725 18.74 31.39 7.14
C ASN A 725 18.74 31.24 5.59
N GLY A 726 17.91 32.06 4.92
CA GLY A 726 18.41 32.95 3.85
C GLY A 726 17.90 32.81 2.42
N SER A 727 16.58 32.91 2.15
CA SER A 727 15.99 33.79 1.11
C SER A 727 14.51 33.45 0.87
N ASN A 728 13.63 34.43 1.15
CA ASN A 728 12.22 34.60 0.77
C ASN A 728 11.35 33.37 0.39
N GLY A 729 10.40 33.06 1.28
CA GLY A 729 9.02 32.68 0.93
C GLY A 729 8.71 31.18 0.81
N ALA A 730 8.45 30.50 1.93
CA ALA A 730 7.61 29.30 1.98
C ALA A 730 7.19 29.03 3.44
N SER A 731 5.93 28.66 3.62
CA SER A 731 5.30 28.37 4.91
C SER A 731 5.57 26.94 5.42
N PRO A 732 5.47 26.67 6.74
CA PRO A 732 5.85 25.38 7.30
C PRO A 732 4.64 24.43 7.45
N ALA A 733 4.54 23.49 6.53
CA ALA A 733 3.95 22.16 6.73
C ALA A 733 4.85 21.16 5.98
N PRO A 734 5.03 19.91 6.46
CA PRO A 734 5.91 18.96 5.79
C PRO A 734 5.32 18.67 4.41
N HIS A 735 6.02 19.10 3.36
CA HIS A 735 5.64 18.83 1.97
C HIS A 735 5.54 17.31 1.76
N ILE A 736 4.32 16.80 1.62
CA ILE A 736 4.04 15.70 0.71
C ILE A 736 4.26 16.29 -0.68
N HIS A 737 5.24 15.79 -1.43
CA HIS A 737 5.54 16.29 -2.77
C HIS A 737 4.42 15.90 -3.74
N HIS A 738 3.45 16.80 -3.92
CA HIS A 738 2.72 16.94 -5.18
C HIS A 738 3.29 18.15 -5.93
N GLN A 739 3.88 17.92 -7.10
CA GLN A 739 4.11 18.97 -8.10
C GLN A 739 3.17 18.74 -9.28
N THR A 740 2.21 19.63 -9.45
CA THR A 740 1.41 19.81 -10.66
C THR A 740 1.60 21.26 -11.11
N ILE A 741 2.10 21.56 -12.32
CA ILE A 741 1.87 22.87 -12.97
C ILE A 741 1.63 22.71 -14.49
N HIS A 742 0.58 23.41 -14.94
CA HIS A 742 -0.09 23.54 -16.24
C HIS A 742 0.69 24.14 -17.44
N CYS A 743 0.22 23.79 -18.65
CA CYS A 743 0.28 24.50 -19.95
C CYS A 743 -0.95 25.45 -20.11
N PRO A 744 -1.13 26.38 -21.11
CA PRO A 744 -0.28 26.88 -22.22
C PRO A 744 -0.41 28.41 -22.63
N LEU A 745 0.52 28.89 -23.47
CA LEU A 745 0.43 29.91 -24.58
C LEU A 745 0.08 31.41 -24.34
N THR A 746 0.94 32.32 -24.87
CA THR A 746 0.64 33.29 -25.98
C THR A 746 1.85 34.21 -26.33
N SER A 747 2.18 34.29 -27.62
CA SER A 747 3.18 35.17 -28.30
C SER A 747 2.58 36.57 -28.62
N PRO A 748 3.21 37.54 -29.36
CA PRO A 748 4.62 37.94 -29.70
C PRO A 748 4.82 39.50 -29.50
N PRO A 749 5.62 40.35 -30.24
CA PRO A 749 6.97 40.31 -30.88
C PRO A 749 7.97 41.51 -30.59
N LEU A 750 9.30 41.26 -30.73
CA LEU A 750 10.43 42.11 -31.26
C LEU A 750 10.97 43.38 -30.51
N PRO A 751 12.25 43.85 -30.74
CA PRO A 751 13.34 43.37 -31.62
C PRO A 751 14.77 43.25 -31.01
N LEU A 752 15.66 42.70 -31.86
CA LEU A 752 17.11 42.43 -31.77
C LEU A 752 18.06 43.65 -31.73
N ARG A 753 19.29 43.39 -31.24
CA ARG A 753 20.61 43.87 -31.72
C ARG A 753 21.67 42.86 -31.24
N ASP A 754 22.72 42.44 -31.94
CA ASP A 754 23.21 42.51 -33.32
C ASP A 754 24.13 41.26 -33.52
N LEU A 755 24.11 40.70 -34.74
CA LEU A 755 24.76 39.47 -35.29
C LEU A 755 26.32 39.59 -35.44
N PRO A 756 27.15 38.62 -35.97
CA PRO A 756 26.90 37.43 -36.85
C PRO A 756 27.75 36.16 -36.51
N ASP A 757 27.80 34.98 -37.17
CA ASP A 757 27.28 34.38 -38.43
C ASP A 757 27.27 32.83 -38.28
N LEU A 758 26.34 32.15 -38.95
CA LEU A 758 26.26 30.69 -39.18
C LEU A 758 26.99 30.29 -40.49
N PRO A 759 27.28 28.99 -40.70
CA PRO A 759 26.51 28.31 -41.75
C PRO A 759 26.03 26.89 -41.39
N ASP A 760 24.71 26.71 -41.52
CA ASP A 760 23.95 25.65 -42.18
C ASP A 760 24.51 24.22 -42.27
N SER A 761 23.95 23.33 -41.45
CA SER A 761 22.93 22.36 -41.90
C SER A 761 22.56 21.38 -40.79
N LEU A 762 21.69 21.83 -39.88
CA LEU A 762 20.93 20.97 -38.98
C LEU A 762 19.61 20.61 -39.68
N SER A 763 19.48 19.36 -40.14
CA SER A 763 18.18 18.71 -40.06
C SER A 763 17.94 18.40 -38.58
N LEU A 764 17.10 19.20 -37.92
CA LEU A 764 16.60 18.88 -36.59
C LEU A 764 15.86 17.54 -36.66
N GLN A 765 16.52 16.47 -36.20
CA GLN A 765 15.84 15.22 -35.87
C GLN A 765 14.86 15.50 -34.73
N ALA A 766 13.64 15.00 -34.89
CA ALA A 766 12.63 14.97 -33.83
C ALA A 766 13.22 14.33 -32.56
N PRO A 767 12.71 14.67 -31.35
CA PRO A 767 13.10 13.98 -30.13
C PRO A 767 12.98 12.47 -30.35
N ALA A 768 14.10 11.74 -30.18
CA ALA A 768 14.15 10.31 -30.41
C ALA A 768 13.07 9.64 -29.56
N LYS A 769 12.18 8.90 -30.22
CA LYS A 769 11.16 8.07 -29.57
C LYS A 769 11.90 7.11 -28.62
N MET A 770 11.44 7.01 -27.36
CA MET A 770 11.98 6.05 -26.39
C MET A 770 11.99 4.66 -27.03
N ALA A 771 13.15 4.01 -27.07
CA ALA A 771 13.31 2.67 -27.64
C ALA A 771 13.50 1.66 -26.51
N ILE A 772 12.66 0.62 -26.46
CA ILE A 772 12.85 -0.53 -25.57
C ILE A 772 13.90 -1.45 -26.17
N VAL A 773 14.89 -1.83 -25.36
CA VAL A 773 16.03 -2.63 -25.81
C VAL A 773 16.18 -3.88 -24.96
N ASP A 774 15.97 -5.03 -25.58
CA ASP A 774 16.19 -6.35 -24.99
C ASP A 774 17.64 -6.80 -25.21
N ILE A 775 18.45 -6.80 -24.14
CA ILE A 775 19.87 -7.20 -24.22
C ILE A 775 20.15 -8.66 -23.86
N HIS A 776 19.15 -9.37 -23.33
CA HIS A 776 19.29 -10.76 -22.90
C HIS A 776 18.28 -11.58 -23.68
N THR A 777 18.68 -11.98 -24.88
CA THR A 777 17.88 -12.83 -25.74
C THR A 777 18.78 -13.62 -26.69
N HIS A 778 18.31 -14.80 -27.07
CA HIS A 778 19.12 -15.79 -27.75
C HIS A 778 18.53 -16.22 -29.09
N ILE A 779 19.43 -16.59 -30.01
CA ILE A 779 19.12 -17.27 -31.26
C ILE A 779 20.19 -18.34 -31.56
N TYR A 780 19.78 -19.42 -32.21
CA TYR A 780 20.66 -20.42 -32.82
C TYR A 780 20.67 -20.20 -34.32
N PRO A 781 21.70 -19.50 -34.85
CA PRO A 781 21.76 -19.21 -36.27
C PRO A 781 21.86 -20.52 -37.06
N PRO A 782 21.41 -20.54 -38.34
CA PRO A 782 21.42 -21.74 -39.17
C PRO A 782 22.77 -22.47 -39.19
N SER A 783 23.88 -21.71 -39.26
CA SER A 783 25.24 -22.27 -39.19
C SER A 783 25.51 -23.10 -37.91
N TYR A 784 24.91 -22.73 -36.78
CA TYR A 784 25.04 -23.44 -35.51
C TYR A 784 24.08 -24.63 -35.42
N VAL A 785 22.83 -24.48 -35.85
CA VAL A 785 21.87 -25.60 -35.90
C VAL A 785 22.37 -26.71 -36.82
N ASP A 786 22.92 -26.36 -37.99
CA ASP A 786 23.52 -27.32 -38.92
C ASP A 786 24.73 -28.03 -38.30
N LEU A 787 25.59 -27.29 -37.59
CA LEU A 787 26.69 -27.87 -36.83
C LEU A 787 26.15 -28.91 -35.83
N LEU A 788 25.17 -28.56 -35.02
CA LEU A 788 24.59 -29.48 -34.02
C LEU A 788 23.87 -30.68 -34.66
N ARG A 789 23.21 -30.52 -35.83
CA ARG A 789 22.55 -31.62 -36.55
C ARG A 789 23.51 -32.61 -37.19
N THR A 790 24.71 -32.16 -37.58
CA THR A 790 25.74 -33.02 -38.16
C THR A 790 26.48 -33.86 -37.12
N ARG A 791 26.45 -33.44 -35.85
CA ARG A 791 27.12 -34.15 -34.76
C ARG A 791 26.47 -35.51 -34.46
N ARG A 792 27.29 -36.37 -33.85
CA ARG A 792 26.92 -37.72 -33.39
C ARG A 792 27.21 -37.95 -31.91
N THR A 793 27.81 -36.96 -31.26
CA THR A 793 28.17 -36.95 -29.85
C THR A 793 27.59 -35.67 -29.24
N VAL A 794 27.07 -35.78 -28.02
CA VAL A 794 26.55 -34.64 -27.27
C VAL A 794 27.57 -33.48 -27.25
N PRO A 795 27.15 -32.22 -27.46
CA PRO A 795 25.78 -31.80 -27.75
C PRO A 795 25.38 -31.99 -29.23
N TYR A 796 24.10 -32.23 -29.49
CA TYR A 796 23.55 -32.32 -30.85
C TYR A 796 22.06 -31.96 -30.91
N VAL A 797 21.56 -31.68 -32.11
CA VAL A 797 20.12 -31.54 -32.41
C VAL A 797 19.68 -32.71 -33.27
N ARG A 798 18.61 -33.41 -32.89
CA ARG A 798 18.12 -34.58 -33.64
C ARG A 798 16.60 -34.74 -33.56
N ASN A 799 16.03 -35.36 -34.58
CA ASN A 799 14.67 -35.91 -34.54
C ASN A 799 14.80 -37.42 -34.27
N PHE A 800 13.98 -37.94 -33.38
CA PHE A 800 13.95 -39.36 -33.10
C PHE A 800 12.90 -40.04 -33.99
N ASP A 801 13.12 -41.30 -34.37
CA ASP A 801 12.28 -42.01 -35.34
C ASP A 801 10.81 -42.12 -34.88
N ASP A 802 10.59 -42.18 -33.56
CA ASP A 802 9.30 -42.25 -32.89
C ASP A 802 8.66 -40.87 -32.59
N ALA A 803 9.39 -39.78 -32.85
CA ALA A 803 8.93 -38.39 -32.73
C ALA A 803 9.54 -37.51 -33.85
N PRO A 804 9.21 -37.79 -35.13
CA PRO A 804 9.90 -37.18 -36.27
C PRO A 804 9.69 -35.66 -36.37
N ASP A 805 8.61 -35.14 -35.79
CA ASP A 805 8.24 -33.72 -35.83
C ASP A 805 8.73 -32.93 -34.60
N SER A 806 9.41 -33.57 -33.64
CA SER A 806 9.93 -32.92 -32.43
C SER A 806 11.47 -32.96 -32.44
N SER A 807 12.09 -31.90 -32.97
CA SER A 807 13.54 -31.72 -32.82
C SER A 807 13.89 -31.55 -31.34
N ARG A 808 14.90 -32.28 -30.88
CA ARG A 808 15.42 -32.22 -29.52
C ARG A 808 16.86 -31.74 -29.53
N LEU A 809 17.17 -30.78 -28.66
CA LEU A 809 18.51 -30.34 -28.33
C LEU A 809 18.99 -31.11 -27.10
N ILE A 810 20.03 -31.92 -27.29
CA ILE A 810 20.72 -32.64 -26.22
C ILE A 810 22.01 -31.90 -25.90
N ILE A 811 22.17 -31.45 -24.65
CA ILE A 811 23.29 -30.61 -24.23
C ILE A 811 24.27 -31.39 -23.36
N LEU A 812 23.77 -32.24 -22.45
CA LEU A 812 24.57 -32.98 -21.49
C LEU A 812 24.46 -34.50 -21.70
N PRO A 813 25.53 -35.30 -21.48
CA PRO A 813 25.47 -36.74 -21.68
C PRO A 813 24.37 -37.45 -20.90
N GLY A 814 24.04 -36.94 -19.71
CA GLY A 814 22.94 -37.47 -18.88
C GLY A 814 21.53 -37.23 -19.45
N GLU A 815 21.39 -36.34 -20.44
CA GLU A 815 20.11 -36.09 -21.14
C GLU A 815 19.88 -37.08 -22.29
N ASP A 816 20.90 -37.86 -22.66
CA ASP A 816 20.88 -38.83 -23.77
C ASP A 816 20.72 -40.28 -23.30
N ASP A 817 19.84 -40.52 -22.32
CA ASP A 817 19.57 -41.86 -21.80
C ASP A 817 18.63 -42.63 -22.75
N PRO A 818 19.07 -43.76 -23.35
CA PRO A 818 18.23 -44.59 -24.22
C PRO A 818 16.96 -45.15 -23.56
N SER A 819 16.88 -45.17 -22.22
CA SER A 819 15.72 -45.61 -21.47
C SER A 819 14.65 -44.52 -21.25
N THR A 820 15.01 -43.24 -21.43
CA THR A 820 14.07 -42.13 -21.39
C THR A 820 13.28 -42.05 -22.70
N PRO A 821 11.95 -41.81 -22.69
CA PRO A 821 11.16 -41.58 -23.90
C PRO A 821 11.79 -40.48 -24.77
N SER A 822 11.81 -40.64 -26.09
CA SER A 822 12.44 -39.71 -27.05
C SER A 822 11.94 -38.27 -26.93
N THR A 823 10.64 -38.08 -26.70
CA THR A 823 9.98 -36.78 -26.46
C THR A 823 10.36 -36.14 -25.14
N SER A 824 11.02 -36.87 -24.23
CA SER A 824 11.49 -36.41 -22.94
C SER A 824 13.02 -36.29 -22.86
N ARG A 825 13.75 -36.62 -23.94
CA ARG A 825 15.23 -36.44 -23.99
C ARG A 825 15.61 -35.02 -24.33
N GLY A 826 16.52 -34.44 -23.57
CA GLY A 826 16.95 -33.04 -23.70
C GLY A 826 15.79 -32.07 -23.81
N ARG A 827 15.96 -30.98 -24.57
CA ARG A 827 15.01 -29.86 -24.64
C ARG A 827 14.33 -29.80 -26.01
N PRO A 828 13.02 -29.50 -26.10
CA PRO A 828 12.39 -29.22 -27.39
C PRO A 828 13.06 -27.99 -28.01
N ILE A 829 13.32 -28.05 -29.32
CA ILE A 829 13.83 -26.90 -30.08
C ILE A 829 12.88 -26.62 -31.25
N GLY A 830 12.07 -25.58 -31.11
CA GLY A 830 11.16 -25.12 -32.15
C GLY A 830 11.72 -23.97 -32.98
N PRO A 831 10.94 -23.48 -33.96
CA PRO A 831 11.31 -22.35 -34.81
C PRO A 831 11.72 -21.09 -34.05
N GLU A 832 11.20 -20.86 -32.85
CA GLU A 832 11.55 -19.74 -31.96
C GLU A 832 13.05 -19.63 -31.64
N TYR A 833 13.81 -20.73 -31.76
CA TYR A 833 15.26 -20.73 -31.57
C TYR A 833 16.03 -20.26 -32.81
N TYR A 834 15.57 -20.53 -34.03
CA TYR A 834 16.40 -20.37 -35.23
C TYR A 834 15.75 -19.60 -36.39
N ASP A 835 14.43 -19.40 -36.34
CA ASP A 835 13.70 -18.58 -37.29
C ASP A 835 13.66 -17.13 -36.83
N ILE A 836 14.35 -16.26 -37.57
CA ILE A 836 14.41 -14.83 -37.26
C ILE A 836 13.06 -14.16 -37.41
N ALA A 837 12.17 -14.67 -38.28
CA ALA A 837 10.81 -14.14 -38.38
C ALA A 837 10.04 -14.31 -37.06
N GLN A 838 10.25 -15.43 -36.36
CA GLN A 838 9.66 -15.65 -35.02
C GLN A 838 10.25 -14.70 -33.98
N LYS A 839 11.56 -14.43 -34.02
CA LYS A 839 12.17 -13.43 -33.14
C LYS A 839 11.57 -12.02 -33.38
N ILE A 840 11.37 -11.64 -34.64
CA ILE A 840 10.77 -10.34 -34.97
C ILE A 840 9.30 -10.28 -34.53
N ALA A 841 8.54 -11.36 -34.73
CA ALA A 841 7.16 -11.45 -34.23
C ALA A 841 7.12 -11.32 -32.70
N PHE A 842 7.97 -12.04 -31.97
CA PHE A 842 8.13 -11.90 -30.52
C PHE A 842 8.43 -10.46 -30.10
N MET A 843 9.35 -9.78 -30.80
CA MET A 843 9.64 -8.37 -30.53
C MET A 843 8.42 -7.47 -30.73
N ASP A 844 7.66 -7.67 -31.82
CA ASP A 844 6.49 -6.87 -32.13
C ASP A 844 5.36 -7.11 -31.10
N THR A 845 5.12 -8.37 -30.71
CA THR A 845 4.16 -8.75 -29.64
C THR A 845 4.51 -8.06 -28.33
N HIS A 846 5.79 -8.06 -27.94
CA HIS A 846 6.25 -7.51 -26.66
C HIS A 846 6.73 -6.06 -26.72
N LYS A 847 6.47 -5.35 -27.83
CA LYS A 847 6.80 -3.93 -28.03
C LYS A 847 8.30 -3.63 -27.85
N ILE A 848 9.17 -4.55 -28.25
CA ILE A 848 10.63 -4.42 -28.17
C ILE A 848 11.12 -3.78 -29.48
N ASP A 849 11.68 -2.57 -29.38
CA ASP A 849 12.18 -1.85 -30.55
C ASP A 849 13.51 -2.41 -31.06
N LYS A 850 14.41 -2.78 -30.14
CA LYS A 850 15.74 -3.33 -30.46
C LYS A 850 16.04 -4.58 -29.64
N SER A 851 16.70 -5.56 -30.24
CA SER A 851 17.28 -6.70 -29.52
C SER A 851 18.76 -6.84 -29.80
N VAL A 852 19.54 -7.13 -28.74
CA VAL A 852 20.94 -7.54 -28.84
C VAL A 852 20.98 -9.05 -28.67
N ILE A 853 20.96 -9.77 -29.78
CA ILE A 853 20.85 -11.23 -29.81
C ILE A 853 22.20 -11.90 -29.55
N SER A 854 22.16 -13.09 -28.99
CA SER A 854 23.38 -13.84 -28.67
C SER A 854 23.18 -15.34 -28.85
N LEU A 855 24.28 -16.08 -28.96
CA LEU A 855 24.23 -17.54 -28.86
C LEU A 855 23.87 -17.95 -27.42
N ALA A 856 23.12 -19.03 -27.22
CA ALA A 856 22.96 -19.62 -25.88
C ALA A 856 23.72 -20.93 -25.75
N ASN A 857 23.67 -21.54 -24.56
CA ASN A 857 24.29 -22.85 -24.34
C ASN A 857 23.61 -23.96 -25.17
N PRO A 858 24.38 -24.90 -25.75
CA PRO A 858 25.81 -25.13 -25.55
C PRO A 858 26.67 -24.06 -26.23
N TRP A 859 27.84 -23.76 -25.67
CA TRP A 859 28.77 -22.80 -26.25
C TRP A 859 29.60 -23.47 -27.35
N LEU A 860 30.89 -23.14 -27.50
CA LEU A 860 31.77 -23.81 -28.48
C LEU A 860 32.87 -24.66 -27.83
N ASP A 861 32.81 -24.83 -26.52
CA ASP A 861 33.75 -25.58 -25.70
C ASP A 861 33.77 -27.10 -26.01
N PHE A 862 32.69 -27.63 -26.58
CA PHE A 862 32.62 -29.01 -27.06
C PHE A 862 33.37 -29.27 -28.37
N LEU A 863 33.81 -28.21 -29.07
CA LEU A 863 34.56 -28.34 -30.32
C LEU A 863 36.05 -28.54 -30.05
N PRO A 864 36.74 -29.35 -30.86
CA PRO A 864 38.19 -29.38 -30.88
C PRO A 864 38.79 -27.99 -31.08
N ALA A 865 39.95 -27.75 -30.46
CA ALA A 865 40.62 -26.44 -30.45
C ALA A 865 40.92 -25.89 -31.85
N ASP A 866 41.22 -26.77 -32.81
CA ASP A 866 41.53 -26.45 -34.21
C ASP A 866 40.28 -26.16 -35.08
N GLU A 867 39.10 -26.58 -34.62
CA GLU A 867 37.82 -26.33 -35.32
C GLU A 867 37.06 -25.13 -34.73
N ALA A 868 37.21 -24.87 -33.43
CA ALA A 868 36.43 -23.88 -32.70
C ALA A 868 36.56 -22.46 -33.27
N GLY A 869 37.75 -22.06 -33.70
CA GLY A 869 37.99 -20.73 -34.28
C GLY A 869 37.22 -20.49 -35.59
N ASP A 870 37.20 -21.47 -36.49
CA ASP A 870 36.47 -21.39 -37.75
C ASP A 870 34.95 -21.46 -37.53
N ALA A 871 34.50 -22.27 -36.57
CA ALA A 871 33.10 -22.34 -36.17
C ALA A 871 32.60 -20.99 -35.61
N ALA A 872 33.34 -20.39 -34.66
CA ALA A 872 33.01 -19.08 -34.10
C ALA A 872 32.93 -18.01 -35.19
N ARG A 873 33.92 -17.97 -36.09
CA ARG A 873 33.92 -17.03 -37.22
C ARG A 873 32.66 -17.17 -38.07
N LYS A 874 32.32 -18.40 -38.47
CA LYS A 874 31.15 -18.69 -39.31
C LYS A 874 29.84 -18.30 -38.61
N ILE A 875 29.70 -18.61 -37.32
CA ILE A 875 28.52 -18.27 -36.52
C ILE A 875 28.39 -16.74 -36.38
N ASN A 876 29.48 -16.05 -36.06
CA ASN A 876 29.50 -14.60 -35.92
C ASN A 876 29.20 -13.89 -37.25
N ASP A 877 29.69 -14.41 -38.39
CA ASP A 877 29.37 -13.89 -39.72
C ASP A 877 27.90 -14.13 -40.11
N ASP A 878 27.32 -15.26 -39.68
CA ASP A 878 25.89 -15.56 -39.87
C ASP A 878 25.02 -14.61 -39.04
N VAL A 879 25.37 -14.39 -37.77
CA VAL A 879 24.67 -13.45 -36.88
C VAL A 879 24.79 -12.00 -37.36
N ASP A 880 25.96 -11.54 -37.79
CA ASP A 880 26.13 -10.19 -38.34
C ASP A 880 25.27 -9.99 -39.61
N ARG A 881 25.19 -11.02 -40.47
CA ARG A 881 24.32 -11.03 -41.64
C ARG A 881 22.82 -11.04 -41.28
N ILE A 882 22.43 -11.78 -40.24
CA ILE A 882 21.06 -11.76 -39.71
C ILE A 882 20.70 -10.35 -39.24
N CYS A 883 21.58 -9.71 -38.46
CA CYS A 883 21.37 -8.32 -38.02
C CYS A 883 21.30 -7.34 -39.20
N ALA A 884 22.11 -7.55 -40.24
CA ALA A 884 22.07 -6.77 -41.47
C ALA A 884 20.73 -6.85 -42.22
N GLY A 885 19.98 -7.94 -42.05
CA GLY A 885 18.62 -8.10 -42.59
C GLY A 885 17.56 -7.22 -41.90
N TYR A 886 17.83 -6.79 -40.66
CA TYR A 886 16.90 -6.00 -39.83
C TYR A 886 17.61 -4.77 -39.22
N PRO A 887 18.08 -3.84 -40.07
CA PRO A 887 18.89 -2.71 -39.63
C PRO A 887 18.12 -1.84 -38.63
N GLY A 888 18.77 -1.50 -37.52
CA GLY A 888 18.19 -0.68 -36.46
C GLY A 888 17.26 -1.42 -35.50
N ARG A 889 16.93 -2.69 -35.77
CA ARG A 889 16.15 -3.60 -34.90
C ARG A 889 17.03 -4.65 -34.22
N LEU A 890 18.02 -5.21 -34.93
CA LEU A 890 18.87 -6.29 -34.41
C LEU A 890 20.34 -5.89 -34.33
N TYR A 891 20.97 -6.22 -33.20
CA TYR A 891 22.40 -6.15 -32.91
C TYR A 891 22.82 -7.47 -32.24
N ALA A 892 24.10 -7.68 -31.98
CA ALA A 892 24.54 -8.94 -31.39
C ALA A 892 25.72 -8.87 -30.43
N PHE A 893 25.80 -9.87 -29.55
CA PHE A 893 27.03 -10.26 -28.87
C PHE A 893 27.66 -11.45 -29.61
N GLY A 894 28.94 -11.31 -30.00
CA GLY A 894 29.66 -12.35 -30.71
C GLY A 894 30.09 -13.50 -29.80
N THR A 895 30.01 -14.74 -30.26
CA THR A 895 30.46 -15.92 -29.50
C THR A 895 31.98 -16.08 -29.58
N LEU A 896 32.60 -16.61 -28.52
CA LEU A 896 34.05 -16.84 -28.44
C LEU A 896 34.40 -18.35 -28.53
N PRO A 897 35.49 -18.70 -29.24
CA PRO A 897 35.96 -20.09 -29.38
C PRO A 897 36.81 -20.50 -28.17
N LEU A 898 36.21 -20.67 -26.99
CA LEU A 898 36.95 -20.83 -25.74
C LEU A 898 37.76 -22.14 -25.61
N SER A 899 37.55 -23.13 -26.48
CA SER A 899 38.41 -24.32 -26.57
C SER A 899 39.66 -24.11 -27.45
N ALA A 900 39.72 -23.02 -28.23
CA ALA A 900 40.87 -22.69 -29.06
C ALA A 900 42.04 -22.11 -28.22
N ASP A 901 43.21 -21.97 -28.85
CA ASP A 901 44.31 -21.26 -28.21
C ASP A 901 43.98 -19.77 -28.01
N THR A 902 44.55 -19.16 -26.97
CA THR A 902 44.26 -17.77 -26.60
C THR A 902 44.62 -16.77 -27.70
N GLY A 903 45.58 -17.08 -28.57
CA GLY A 903 45.90 -16.25 -29.73
C GLY A 903 44.79 -16.24 -30.77
N THR A 904 44.12 -17.37 -30.99
CA THR A 904 42.93 -17.48 -31.84
C THR A 904 41.75 -16.73 -31.23
N ILE A 905 41.52 -16.86 -29.92
CA ILE A 905 40.46 -16.13 -29.20
C ILE A 905 40.68 -14.61 -29.31
N VAL A 906 41.90 -14.13 -29.05
CA VAL A 906 42.25 -12.71 -29.15
C VAL A 906 42.00 -12.16 -30.56
N LYS A 907 42.39 -12.90 -31.61
CA LYS A 907 42.12 -12.50 -33.01
C LYS A 907 40.63 -12.38 -33.30
N GLU A 908 39.81 -13.26 -32.72
CA GLU A 908 38.36 -13.19 -32.91
C GLU A 908 37.75 -12.00 -32.15
N VAL A 909 38.20 -11.71 -30.92
CA VAL A 909 37.82 -10.48 -30.19
C VAL A 909 38.11 -9.22 -31.01
N GLU A 910 39.34 -9.12 -31.56
CA GLU A 910 39.75 -8.00 -32.41
C GLU A 910 38.88 -7.90 -33.67
N ARG A 911 38.58 -9.03 -34.30
CA ARG A 911 37.74 -9.09 -35.51
C ARG A 911 36.30 -8.70 -35.23
N LEU A 912 35.70 -9.15 -34.13
CA LEU A 912 34.33 -8.81 -33.74
C LEU A 912 34.15 -7.29 -33.62
N GLY A 913 35.19 -6.56 -33.19
CA GLY A 913 35.16 -5.08 -33.15
C GLY A 913 35.09 -4.41 -34.53
N THR A 914 35.32 -5.15 -35.62
CA THR A 914 35.21 -4.67 -36.99
C THR A 914 33.85 -4.97 -37.64
N LEU A 915 33.04 -5.83 -37.03
CA LEU A 915 31.72 -6.19 -37.53
C LEU A 915 30.69 -5.14 -37.15
N LYS A 916 29.82 -4.79 -38.10
CA LYS A 916 28.98 -3.60 -38.00
C LYS A 916 27.94 -3.70 -36.89
N TYR A 917 27.38 -4.89 -36.65
CA TYR A 917 26.26 -5.06 -35.71
C TYR A 917 26.68 -5.64 -34.35
N MET A 918 27.96 -5.97 -34.18
CA MET A 918 28.49 -6.54 -32.95
C MET A 918 28.72 -5.46 -31.89
N ARG A 919 28.18 -5.65 -30.69
CA ARG A 919 28.26 -4.70 -29.56
C ARG A 919 28.95 -5.26 -28.32
N GLY A 920 29.50 -6.46 -28.44
CA GLY A 920 30.33 -7.08 -27.42
C GLY A 920 30.51 -8.56 -27.71
N VAL A 921 30.83 -9.31 -26.66
CA VAL A 921 31.05 -10.75 -26.72
C VAL A 921 30.15 -11.45 -25.71
N ILE A 922 29.74 -12.69 -26.00
CA ILE A 922 29.06 -13.57 -25.05
C ILE A 922 29.92 -14.78 -24.72
N MET A 923 29.93 -15.18 -23.45
CA MET A 923 30.65 -16.37 -23.00
C MET A 923 30.03 -17.02 -21.76
N GLY A 924 30.35 -18.29 -21.56
CA GLY A 924 30.00 -19.07 -20.37
C GLY A 924 31.00 -18.93 -19.21
N THR A 925 30.63 -19.45 -18.05
CA THR A 925 31.39 -19.42 -16.78
C THR A 925 32.58 -20.38 -16.72
N SER A 926 32.72 -21.33 -17.65
CA SER A 926 33.79 -22.33 -17.66
C SER A 926 35.15 -21.79 -18.14
N GLY A 927 35.17 -20.65 -18.84
CA GLY A 927 36.42 -20.09 -19.37
C GLY A 927 37.11 -21.04 -20.35
N LEU A 928 38.40 -21.33 -20.12
CA LEU A 928 39.16 -22.31 -20.91
C LEU A 928 39.02 -23.76 -20.37
N GLY A 929 38.07 -24.00 -19.46
CA GLY A 929 37.83 -25.27 -18.77
C GLY A 929 38.14 -25.27 -17.27
N ASP A 930 39.00 -24.35 -16.81
CA ASP A 930 39.41 -24.25 -15.39
C ASP A 930 38.74 -23.07 -14.63
N GLY A 931 37.81 -22.36 -15.29
CA GLY A 931 37.11 -21.18 -14.77
C GLY A 931 37.64 -19.85 -15.31
N LEU A 932 36.96 -18.76 -14.96
CA LEU A 932 37.26 -17.40 -15.42
C LEU A 932 38.45 -16.74 -14.70
N ASP A 933 38.90 -17.34 -13.60
CA ASP A 933 40.05 -16.93 -12.78
C ASP A 933 41.37 -17.53 -13.26
N ASP A 934 41.37 -18.31 -14.36
CA ASP A 934 42.58 -18.87 -14.97
C ASP A 934 43.46 -17.76 -15.57
N PRO A 935 44.74 -17.60 -15.14
CA PRO A 935 45.66 -16.62 -15.70
C PRO A 935 45.92 -16.76 -17.20
N ARG A 936 45.67 -17.93 -17.82
CA ARG A 936 45.74 -18.08 -19.28
C ARG A 936 44.71 -17.22 -20.02
N LEU A 937 43.64 -16.78 -19.35
CA LEU A 937 42.67 -15.84 -19.92
C LEU A 937 43.15 -14.38 -19.90
N ASP A 938 44.22 -14.03 -19.19
CA ASP A 938 44.72 -12.65 -19.10
C ASP A 938 44.95 -11.98 -20.47
N PRO A 939 45.52 -12.65 -21.50
CA PRO A 939 45.61 -12.08 -22.85
C PRO A 939 44.24 -11.79 -23.49
N VAL A 940 43.23 -12.61 -23.19
CA VAL A 940 41.85 -12.44 -23.68
C VAL A 940 41.19 -11.27 -22.97
N TRP A 941 41.31 -11.16 -21.64
CA TRP A 941 40.84 -10.00 -20.86
C TRP A 941 41.48 -8.70 -21.33
N ALA A 942 42.79 -8.69 -21.57
CA ALA A 942 43.50 -7.54 -22.12
C ALA A 942 42.97 -7.15 -23.51
N ALA A 943 42.68 -8.12 -24.38
CA ALA A 943 42.15 -7.86 -25.72
C ALA A 943 40.74 -7.26 -25.67
N ILE A 944 39.86 -7.81 -24.84
CA ILE A 944 38.48 -7.32 -24.68
C ILE A 944 38.47 -5.90 -24.08
N GLU A 945 39.28 -5.67 -23.03
CA GLU A 945 39.44 -4.35 -22.42
C GLU A 945 39.97 -3.33 -23.44
N LYS A 946 41.01 -3.69 -24.20
CA LYS A 946 41.59 -2.84 -25.24
C LYS A 946 40.59 -2.52 -26.35
N ALA A 947 39.74 -3.48 -26.73
CA ALA A 947 38.68 -3.28 -27.71
C ALA A 947 37.50 -2.46 -27.16
N GLY A 948 37.41 -2.27 -25.84
CA GLY A 948 36.28 -1.58 -25.21
C GLY A 948 34.95 -2.31 -25.45
N GLN A 949 34.98 -3.64 -25.51
CA GLN A 949 33.82 -4.49 -25.73
C GLN A 949 33.18 -4.90 -24.40
N MET A 950 31.85 -4.94 -24.36
CA MET A 950 31.10 -5.50 -23.24
C MET A 950 31.17 -7.02 -23.27
N ILE A 951 31.42 -7.66 -22.12
CA ILE A 951 31.23 -9.10 -21.95
C ILE A 951 29.81 -9.32 -21.43
N PHE A 952 28.98 -10.04 -22.16
CA PHE A 952 27.78 -10.63 -21.59
C PHE A 952 28.14 -12.02 -21.05
N LEU A 953 28.16 -12.16 -19.72
CA LEU A 953 28.47 -13.41 -19.04
C LEU A 953 27.18 -14.13 -18.67
N HIS A 954 26.97 -15.30 -19.26
CA HIS A 954 25.81 -16.15 -19.03
C HIS A 954 26.23 -17.47 -18.35
N PRO A 955 25.42 -18.07 -17.47
CA PRO A 955 25.72 -19.38 -16.88
C PRO A 955 25.92 -20.46 -17.95
N HIS A 956 26.72 -21.47 -17.61
CA HIS A 956 27.16 -22.50 -18.55
C HIS A 956 26.19 -23.68 -18.54
N TYR A 957 26.21 -24.51 -17.49
CA TYR A 957 25.33 -25.67 -17.35
C TYR A 957 24.60 -25.73 -15.99
N GLY A 958 24.78 -24.71 -15.12
CA GLY A 958 24.23 -24.70 -13.77
C GLY A 958 25.06 -25.53 -12.80
N LEU A 959 24.48 -25.85 -11.65
CA LEU A 959 25.14 -26.66 -10.63
C LEU A 959 24.96 -28.17 -10.91
N PRO A 960 25.87 -29.04 -10.40
CA PRO A 960 25.74 -30.49 -10.56
C PRO A 960 24.42 -31.01 -10.01
N LYS A 961 23.78 -31.96 -10.72
CA LYS A 961 22.44 -32.46 -10.38
C LYS A 961 22.34 -32.99 -8.95
N GLU A 962 23.42 -33.55 -8.43
CA GLU A 962 23.50 -34.14 -7.09
C GLU A 962 23.24 -33.12 -5.96
N VAL A 963 23.48 -31.82 -6.21
CA VAL A 963 23.24 -30.76 -5.21
C VAL A 963 21.76 -30.53 -4.90
N TYR A 964 20.87 -30.94 -5.82
CA TYR A 964 19.43 -30.77 -5.68
C TYR A 964 18.75 -31.94 -4.96
N GLY A 965 19.51 -32.96 -4.60
CA GLY A 965 19.03 -34.13 -3.87
C GLY A 965 18.33 -35.18 -4.73
N PRO A 966 17.93 -36.32 -4.13
CA PRO A 966 17.50 -37.51 -4.86
C PRO A 966 16.14 -37.37 -5.56
N ARG A 967 15.35 -36.35 -5.23
CA ARG A 967 14.03 -36.07 -5.81
C ARG A 967 14.04 -34.93 -6.83
N ALA A 968 15.22 -34.47 -7.26
CA ALA A 968 15.36 -33.32 -8.16
C ALA A 968 14.53 -33.45 -9.46
N ASP A 969 14.40 -34.67 -9.98
CA ASP A 969 13.62 -34.95 -11.19
C ASP A 969 12.11 -34.75 -11.00
N GLU A 970 11.60 -34.74 -9.77
CA GLU A 970 10.18 -34.47 -9.48
C GLU A 970 9.83 -32.99 -9.59
N TYR A 971 10.82 -32.09 -9.55
CA TYR A 971 10.62 -30.64 -9.54
C TYR A 971 10.82 -29.99 -10.92
N GLY A 972 10.85 -30.82 -11.97
CA GLY A 972 11.12 -30.36 -13.33
C GLY A 972 12.43 -29.57 -13.44
N HIS A 973 12.42 -28.50 -14.23
CA HIS A 973 13.59 -27.64 -14.41
C HIS A 973 13.66 -26.45 -13.43
N VAL A 974 12.78 -26.40 -12.42
CA VAL A 974 12.69 -25.25 -11.50
C VAL A 974 14.01 -25.04 -10.75
N LEU A 975 14.58 -26.08 -10.13
CA LEU A 975 15.81 -25.93 -9.33
C LEU A 975 17.05 -25.57 -10.18
N PRO A 976 17.31 -26.22 -11.34
CA PRO A 976 18.42 -25.81 -12.21
C PRO A 976 18.28 -24.39 -12.76
N LEU A 977 17.09 -23.97 -13.18
CA LEU A 977 16.88 -22.65 -13.78
C LEU A 977 16.85 -21.52 -12.73
N ALA A 978 16.08 -21.69 -11.65
CA ALA A 978 15.89 -20.63 -10.65
C ALA A 978 17.04 -20.53 -9.64
N LEU A 979 17.74 -21.63 -9.34
CA LEU A 979 18.84 -21.64 -8.37
C LEU A 979 20.18 -21.95 -9.02
N GLY A 980 20.26 -22.94 -9.91
CA GLY A 980 21.51 -23.39 -10.51
C GLY A 980 22.25 -22.30 -11.27
N PHE A 981 21.59 -21.72 -12.25
CA PHE A 981 22.13 -20.67 -13.10
C PHE A 981 22.58 -19.41 -12.31
N PRO A 982 21.73 -18.78 -11.47
CA PRO A 982 22.14 -17.68 -10.60
C PRO A 982 23.33 -17.99 -9.69
N LEU A 983 23.37 -19.18 -9.08
CA LEU A 983 24.45 -19.56 -8.17
C LEU A 983 25.77 -19.83 -8.92
N GLU A 984 25.71 -20.46 -10.09
CA GLU A 984 26.89 -20.67 -10.94
C GLU A 984 27.54 -19.33 -11.33
N THR A 985 26.75 -18.36 -11.80
CA THR A 985 27.22 -17.00 -12.11
C THR A 985 27.86 -16.36 -10.88
N THR A 986 27.21 -16.45 -9.72
CA THR A 986 27.72 -15.87 -8.47
C THR A 986 29.06 -16.47 -8.07
N ILE A 987 29.23 -17.79 -8.20
CA ILE A 987 30.49 -18.50 -7.89
C ILE A 987 31.60 -18.07 -8.85
N ALA A 988 31.33 -18.06 -10.15
CA ALA A 988 32.33 -17.71 -11.17
C ALA A 988 32.83 -16.26 -11.00
N VAL A 989 31.91 -15.31 -10.81
CA VAL A 989 32.26 -13.90 -10.58
C VAL A 989 32.99 -13.70 -9.25
N SER A 990 32.59 -14.42 -8.20
CA SER A 990 33.30 -14.40 -6.91
C SER A 990 34.75 -14.89 -7.05
N ARG A 991 35.01 -15.92 -7.86
CA ARG A 991 36.37 -16.38 -8.17
C ARG A 991 37.18 -15.34 -8.94
N MET A 992 36.58 -14.65 -9.91
CA MET A 992 37.24 -13.54 -10.61
C MET A 992 37.59 -12.37 -9.66
N LEU A 993 36.69 -12.03 -8.73
CA LEU A 993 36.91 -11.04 -7.70
C LEU A 993 38.07 -11.44 -6.78
N LEU A 994 38.12 -12.69 -6.32
CA LEU A 994 39.15 -13.19 -5.41
C LEU A 994 40.52 -13.35 -6.08
N SER A 995 40.55 -13.68 -7.37
CA SER A 995 41.78 -13.79 -8.16
C SER A 995 42.30 -12.45 -8.67
N GLY A 996 41.59 -11.34 -8.41
CA GLY A 996 42.01 -9.99 -8.77
C GLY A 996 41.98 -9.71 -10.27
N VAL A 997 41.07 -10.34 -11.03
CA VAL A 997 40.91 -10.07 -12.47
C VAL A 997 40.68 -8.58 -12.72
N TRP A 998 39.76 -7.98 -11.98
CA TRP A 998 39.47 -6.55 -12.06
C TRP A 998 40.59 -5.67 -11.51
N ASP A 999 41.46 -6.17 -10.64
CA ASP A 999 42.64 -5.40 -10.23
C ASP A 999 43.69 -5.32 -11.36
N ARG A 1000 43.76 -6.34 -12.23
CA ARG A 1000 44.62 -6.36 -13.43
C ARG A 1000 44.00 -5.63 -14.62
N PHE A 1001 42.69 -5.77 -14.82
CA PHE A 1001 41.93 -5.23 -15.96
C PHE A 1001 40.84 -4.27 -15.46
N THR A 1002 41.27 -3.07 -15.07
CA THR A 1002 40.43 -2.10 -14.35
C THR A 1002 39.28 -1.50 -15.17
N LYS A 1003 39.34 -1.59 -16.51
CA LYS A 1003 38.33 -1.09 -17.45
C LYS A 1003 37.50 -2.21 -18.08
N LEU A 1004 37.72 -3.45 -17.68
CA LEU A 1004 36.94 -4.59 -18.15
C LEU A 1004 35.49 -4.46 -17.67
N ASN A 1005 34.55 -4.40 -18.61
CA ASN A 1005 33.12 -4.26 -18.31
C ASN A 1005 32.38 -5.58 -18.58
N VAL A 1006 31.58 -6.01 -17.60
CA VAL A 1006 30.86 -7.28 -17.66
C VAL A 1006 29.39 -7.06 -17.31
N LEU A 1007 28.51 -7.43 -18.23
CA LEU A 1007 27.09 -7.61 -18.03
C LEU A 1007 26.84 -9.02 -17.52
N LEU A 1008 26.20 -9.14 -16.35
CA LEU A 1008 25.85 -10.42 -15.75
C LEU A 1008 24.38 -10.76 -16.01
N ALA A 1009 24.14 -11.99 -16.45
CA ALA A 1009 22.80 -12.53 -16.61
C ALA A 1009 22.08 -12.72 -15.25
N HIS A 1010 20.75 -12.75 -15.30
CA HIS A 1010 19.86 -13.07 -14.18
C HIS A 1010 20.06 -12.13 -12.97
N SER A 1011 20.15 -10.83 -13.26
CA SER A 1011 20.48 -9.74 -12.35
C SER A 1011 21.76 -9.95 -11.53
N GLY A 1012 22.73 -10.69 -12.08
CA GLY A 1012 23.98 -11.02 -11.39
C GLY A 1012 23.87 -12.18 -10.41
N GLY A 1013 22.79 -12.96 -10.49
CA GLY A 1013 22.50 -14.06 -9.60
C GLY A 1013 22.27 -13.60 -8.16
N THR A 1014 22.90 -14.26 -7.18
CA THR A 1014 22.82 -13.86 -5.77
C THR A 1014 23.94 -12.88 -5.38
N LEU A 1015 24.80 -12.47 -6.31
CA LEU A 1015 25.92 -11.57 -6.05
C LEU A 1015 25.49 -10.21 -5.47
N PRO A 1016 24.47 -9.49 -6.01
CA PRO A 1016 24.04 -8.21 -5.42
C PRO A 1016 23.62 -8.34 -3.95
N PHE A 1017 22.95 -9.44 -3.61
CA PHE A 1017 22.49 -9.72 -2.26
C PHE A 1017 23.62 -10.15 -1.31
N LEU A 1018 24.59 -10.94 -1.81
CA LEU A 1018 25.67 -11.51 -1.00
C LEU A 1018 26.95 -10.66 -0.96
N ALA A 1019 27.03 -9.56 -1.72
CA ALA A 1019 28.24 -8.74 -1.84
C ALA A 1019 28.83 -8.32 -0.49
N GLY A 1020 28.01 -7.84 0.45
CA GLY A 1020 28.48 -7.45 1.78
C GLY A 1020 29.01 -8.62 2.61
N ARG A 1021 28.42 -9.81 2.45
CA ARG A 1021 28.89 -11.03 3.11
C ARG A 1021 30.22 -11.49 2.53
N ILE A 1022 30.37 -11.47 1.20
CA ILE A 1022 31.61 -11.84 0.50
C ILE A 1022 32.74 -10.89 0.91
N GLU A 1023 32.49 -9.58 0.89
CA GLU A 1023 33.45 -8.56 1.33
C GLU A 1023 33.90 -8.81 2.78
N SER A 1024 32.94 -9.04 3.68
CA SER A 1024 33.25 -9.36 5.08
C SER A 1024 34.09 -10.64 5.21
N CYS A 1025 33.75 -11.71 4.49
CA CYS A 1025 34.54 -12.95 4.49
C CYS A 1025 35.98 -12.70 4.01
N ILE A 1026 36.19 -11.91 2.96
CA ILE A 1026 37.52 -11.54 2.47
C ILE A 1026 38.32 -10.81 3.55
N LEU A 1027 37.71 -9.81 4.20
CA LEU A 1027 38.36 -8.98 5.21
C LEU A 1027 38.76 -9.79 6.47
N HIS A 1028 38.02 -10.85 6.78
CA HIS A 1028 38.26 -11.70 7.95
C HIS A 1028 39.08 -12.96 7.64
N ASP A 1029 39.40 -13.24 6.38
CA ASP A 1029 40.09 -14.47 6.01
C ASP A 1029 41.59 -14.43 6.36
N GLY A 1030 42.01 -15.37 7.21
CA GLY A 1030 43.39 -15.49 7.66
C GLY A 1030 44.36 -15.92 6.57
N HIS A 1031 43.89 -16.69 5.58
CA HIS A 1031 44.73 -17.15 4.46
C HIS A 1031 45.09 -15.99 3.54
N LEU A 1032 44.11 -15.20 3.09
CA LEU A 1032 44.32 -14.00 2.27
C LEU A 1032 45.17 -12.95 2.98
N LYS A 1033 44.94 -12.74 4.29
CA LYS A 1033 45.79 -11.86 5.10
C LYS A 1033 47.24 -12.32 5.12
N SER A 1034 47.50 -13.62 5.31
CA SER A 1034 48.86 -14.17 5.33
C SER A 1034 49.57 -14.06 3.98
N LYS A 1035 48.81 -14.11 2.88
CA LYS A 1035 49.31 -13.93 1.51
C LYS A 1035 49.46 -12.47 1.08
N GLY A 1036 48.97 -11.52 1.88
CA GLY A 1036 48.98 -10.09 1.54
C GLY A 1036 48.03 -9.72 0.39
N THR A 1037 47.13 -10.61 -0.02
CA THR A 1037 46.20 -10.40 -1.14
C THR A 1037 44.86 -9.78 -0.69
N ARG A 1038 44.74 -9.45 0.59
CA ARG A 1038 43.53 -8.87 1.20
C ARG A 1038 43.46 -7.34 1.13
N ASP A 1039 44.57 -6.65 1.41
CA ASP A 1039 44.55 -5.22 1.80
C ASP A 1039 44.74 -4.24 0.63
N ASN A 1040 45.16 -4.71 -0.55
CA ASN A 1040 45.48 -3.88 -1.74
C ASN A 1040 44.64 -4.26 -2.97
N ARG A 1041 43.37 -4.59 -2.77
CA ARG A 1041 42.41 -4.92 -3.83
C ARG A 1041 41.28 -3.91 -3.86
N ARG A 1042 40.61 -3.77 -5.00
CA ARG A 1042 39.32 -3.06 -5.05
C ARG A 1042 38.25 -3.86 -4.31
N SER A 1043 37.35 -3.17 -3.61
CA SER A 1043 36.27 -3.84 -2.90
C SER A 1043 35.28 -4.44 -3.88
N VAL A 1044 34.52 -5.45 -3.45
CA VAL A 1044 33.42 -6.03 -4.22
C VAL A 1044 32.43 -4.94 -4.64
N TRP A 1045 32.12 -4.00 -3.73
CA TRP A 1045 31.22 -2.88 -3.99
C TRP A 1045 31.75 -1.90 -5.04
N ASP A 1046 33.05 -1.60 -5.03
CA ASP A 1046 33.65 -0.72 -6.05
C ASP A 1046 33.53 -1.36 -7.43
N ILE A 1047 33.81 -2.66 -7.52
CA ILE A 1047 33.74 -3.40 -8.79
C ILE A 1047 32.28 -3.46 -9.30
N LEU A 1048 31.31 -3.73 -8.41
CA LEU A 1048 29.89 -3.70 -8.77
C LEU A 1048 29.45 -2.33 -9.33
N LYS A 1049 29.93 -1.24 -8.74
CA LYS A 1049 29.57 0.13 -9.16
C LYS A 1049 30.37 0.67 -10.34
N THR A 1050 31.47 0.03 -10.73
CA THR A 1050 32.38 0.57 -11.77
C THR A 1050 32.53 -0.32 -13.00
N ASN A 1051 32.51 -1.65 -12.84
CA ASN A 1051 32.80 -2.62 -13.89
C ASN A 1051 31.61 -3.54 -14.23
N ILE A 1052 30.64 -3.68 -13.33
CA ILE A 1052 29.51 -4.60 -13.52
C ILE A 1052 28.28 -3.86 -14.03
N TYR A 1053 27.61 -4.50 -14.98
CA TYR A 1053 26.27 -4.19 -15.46
C TYR A 1053 25.40 -5.41 -15.19
N LEU A 1054 24.11 -5.20 -14.98
CA LEU A 1054 23.17 -6.26 -14.66
C LEU A 1054 22.03 -6.22 -15.67
N ASP A 1055 21.54 -7.38 -16.09
CA ASP A 1055 20.22 -7.42 -16.71
C ASP A 1055 19.12 -7.31 -15.65
N ALA A 1056 17.89 -7.06 -16.09
CA ALA A 1056 16.71 -7.00 -15.25
C ALA A 1056 15.91 -8.32 -15.24
N VAL A 1057 16.54 -9.47 -15.53
CA VAL A 1057 15.88 -10.78 -15.56
C VAL A 1057 15.85 -11.37 -14.15
N ILE A 1058 14.89 -10.91 -13.34
CA ILE A 1058 14.70 -11.38 -11.95
C ILE A 1058 13.23 -11.38 -11.52
N TYR A 1059 12.31 -10.93 -12.39
CA TYR A 1059 10.85 -11.05 -12.25
C TYR A 1059 10.20 -10.47 -10.97
N SER A 1060 10.97 -9.77 -10.12
CA SER A 1060 10.50 -9.25 -8.84
C SER A 1060 11.17 -7.92 -8.48
N GLU A 1061 10.39 -7.01 -7.90
CA GLU A 1061 10.85 -5.72 -7.38
C GLU A 1061 11.97 -5.90 -6.34
N VAL A 1062 11.87 -6.92 -5.48
CA VAL A 1062 12.87 -7.15 -4.42
C VAL A 1062 14.25 -7.47 -5.01
N GLY A 1063 14.28 -8.34 -6.03
CA GLY A 1063 15.51 -8.70 -6.73
C GLY A 1063 16.11 -7.51 -7.49
N LEU A 1064 15.25 -6.73 -8.17
CA LEU A 1064 15.68 -5.52 -8.86
C LEU A 1064 16.19 -4.43 -7.89
N GLY A 1065 15.53 -4.25 -6.75
CA GLY A 1065 15.98 -3.32 -5.70
C GLY A 1065 17.38 -3.67 -5.20
N ALA A 1066 17.67 -4.96 -5.00
CA ALA A 1066 19.03 -5.42 -4.64
C ALA A 1066 20.05 -5.14 -5.76
N ALA A 1067 19.68 -5.38 -7.03
CA ALA A 1067 20.52 -5.08 -8.19
C ALA A 1067 20.82 -3.57 -8.32
N VAL A 1068 19.81 -2.73 -8.11
CA VAL A 1068 19.93 -1.26 -8.13
C VAL A 1068 20.80 -0.77 -6.97
N ALA A 1069 20.63 -1.30 -5.77
CA ALA A 1069 21.46 -0.93 -4.62
C ALA A 1069 22.93 -1.33 -4.80
N ALA A 1070 23.18 -2.46 -5.48
CA ALA A 1070 24.52 -2.97 -5.72
C ALA A 1070 25.28 -2.21 -6.81
N SER A 1071 24.67 -2.04 -7.99
CA SER A 1071 25.36 -1.53 -9.19
C SER A 1071 24.85 -0.16 -9.64
N GLY A 1072 23.66 0.27 -9.25
CA GLY A 1072 23.04 1.52 -9.69
C GLY A 1072 22.07 1.36 -10.86
N ALA A 1073 21.03 2.19 -10.90
CA ALA A 1073 19.98 2.16 -11.92
C ALA A 1073 20.50 2.45 -13.35
N ASP A 1074 21.59 3.22 -13.48
CA ASP A 1074 22.24 3.57 -14.75
C ASP A 1074 23.07 2.41 -15.35
N ARG A 1075 23.18 1.29 -14.63
CA ARG A 1075 23.92 0.08 -15.02
C ARG A 1075 23.06 -1.16 -15.13
N LEU A 1076 21.75 -1.01 -14.98
CA LEU A 1076 20.75 -2.06 -15.15
C LEU A 1076 20.13 -1.97 -16.55
N LEU A 1077 19.92 -3.12 -17.20
CA LEU A 1077 19.49 -3.24 -18.60
C LEU A 1077 18.32 -4.22 -18.75
N PHE A 1078 17.31 -3.89 -19.55
CA PHE A 1078 16.17 -4.78 -19.80
C PHE A 1078 16.58 -6.04 -20.60
N GLY A 1079 15.98 -7.17 -20.24
CA GLY A 1079 16.24 -8.47 -20.86
C GLY A 1079 15.04 -9.41 -20.74
N THR A 1080 14.94 -10.39 -21.64
CA THR A 1080 13.79 -11.32 -21.68
C THR A 1080 14.13 -12.79 -21.43
N ASP A 1081 15.38 -13.18 -21.63
CA ASP A 1081 15.85 -14.57 -21.66
C ASP A 1081 15.07 -15.44 -22.68
N HIS A 1082 14.51 -14.81 -23.72
CA HIS A 1082 13.85 -15.51 -24.82
C HIS A 1082 14.87 -16.35 -25.61
N PRO A 1083 14.57 -17.61 -26.02
CA PRO A 1083 13.26 -18.27 -26.04
C PRO A 1083 13.01 -19.33 -24.93
N PHE A 1084 13.60 -19.20 -23.74
CA PHE A 1084 13.61 -20.33 -22.79
C PHE A 1084 12.34 -20.54 -21.94
N PHE A 1085 11.43 -19.57 -21.91
CA PHE A 1085 10.17 -19.62 -21.13
C PHE A 1085 8.92 -19.40 -22.00
N PRO A 1086 8.65 -20.26 -23.01
CA PRO A 1086 7.49 -20.09 -23.88
C PRO A 1086 6.18 -20.24 -23.10
N PRO A 1087 5.08 -19.63 -23.58
CA PRO A 1087 3.75 -19.88 -23.06
C PRO A 1087 3.41 -21.38 -23.02
N LEU A 1088 2.75 -21.83 -21.96
CA LEU A 1088 2.39 -23.24 -21.78
C LEU A 1088 1.11 -23.63 -22.52
N GLU A 1089 0.29 -22.64 -22.87
CA GLU A 1089 -0.97 -22.80 -23.60
C GLU A 1089 -0.76 -22.44 -25.06
N GLU A 1090 -1.29 -23.24 -25.98
CA GLU A 1090 -1.09 -23.08 -27.44
C GLU A 1090 -1.67 -21.75 -27.98
N ASP A 1091 -2.60 -21.14 -27.24
CA ASP A 1091 -3.40 -19.99 -27.66
C ASP A 1091 -2.82 -18.65 -27.14
N VAL A 1092 -1.79 -18.72 -26.29
CA VAL A 1092 -1.20 -17.55 -25.62
C VAL A 1092 0.03 -17.09 -26.37
N GLU A 1093 -0.03 -15.91 -26.97
CA GLU A 1093 1.11 -15.31 -27.70
C GLU A 1093 2.05 -14.50 -26.79
N GLU A 1094 1.57 -14.02 -25.64
CA GLU A 1094 2.36 -13.22 -24.71
C GLU A 1094 3.13 -14.09 -23.70
N TRP A 1095 4.44 -13.87 -23.61
CA TRP A 1095 5.33 -14.53 -22.67
C TRP A 1095 5.21 -13.93 -21.27
N HIS A 1096 4.76 -14.74 -20.31
CA HIS A 1096 4.62 -14.34 -18.90
C HIS A 1096 5.92 -13.77 -18.31
N SER A 1097 7.08 -14.35 -18.65
CA SER A 1097 8.40 -13.89 -18.19
C SER A 1097 8.69 -12.44 -18.60
N VAL A 1098 8.28 -12.03 -19.81
CA VAL A 1098 8.48 -10.67 -20.32
C VAL A 1098 7.61 -9.68 -19.57
N ASN A 1099 6.33 -10.01 -19.41
CA ASN A 1099 5.37 -9.18 -18.66
C ASN A 1099 5.79 -9.05 -17.19
N ALA A 1100 6.30 -10.12 -16.58
CA ALA A 1100 6.85 -10.10 -15.23
C ALA A 1100 8.07 -9.18 -15.10
N ASN A 1101 8.98 -9.17 -16.08
CA ASN A 1101 10.13 -8.25 -16.08
C ASN A 1101 9.70 -6.78 -16.27
N TYR A 1102 8.76 -6.48 -17.18
CA TYR A 1102 8.20 -5.14 -17.30
C TYR A 1102 7.54 -4.67 -16.00
N ALA A 1103 6.73 -5.54 -15.38
CA ALA A 1103 6.08 -5.24 -14.12
C ALA A 1103 7.09 -5.04 -12.99
N ALA A 1104 8.14 -5.85 -12.92
CA ALA A 1104 9.20 -5.71 -11.93
C ALA A 1104 9.92 -4.35 -12.08
N ILE A 1105 10.27 -3.93 -13.30
CA ILE A 1105 10.90 -2.63 -13.56
C ILE A 1105 9.94 -1.49 -13.20
N ALA A 1106 8.67 -1.57 -13.61
CA ALA A 1106 7.67 -0.54 -13.31
C ALA A 1106 7.47 -0.35 -11.80
N LYS A 1107 7.54 -1.43 -11.01
CA LYS A 1107 7.44 -1.39 -9.55
C LYS A 1107 8.72 -0.88 -8.88
N ALA A 1108 9.90 -1.28 -9.38
CA ALA A 1108 11.18 -0.98 -8.75
C ALA A 1108 11.65 0.48 -8.90
N PHE A 1109 11.09 1.25 -9.85
CA PHE A 1109 11.50 2.63 -10.10
C PHE A 1109 10.30 3.58 -9.95
N THR A 1110 10.31 4.40 -8.90
CA THR A 1110 9.37 5.52 -8.71
C THR A 1110 9.71 6.75 -9.56
N ASN A 1111 10.88 6.73 -10.22
CA ASN A 1111 11.35 7.75 -11.14
C ASN A 1111 11.30 7.24 -12.58
N ASP A 1112 10.41 7.84 -13.38
CA ASP A 1112 10.23 7.54 -14.80
C ASP A 1112 11.51 7.55 -15.63
N ASP A 1113 12.46 8.44 -15.34
CA ASP A 1113 13.71 8.53 -16.11
C ASP A 1113 14.64 7.34 -15.82
N GLN A 1114 14.59 6.80 -14.61
CA GLN A 1114 15.34 5.59 -14.26
C GLN A 1114 14.70 4.35 -14.88
N ALA A 1115 13.37 4.24 -14.85
CA ALA A 1115 12.64 3.17 -15.53
C ALA A 1115 12.93 3.18 -17.04
N LYS A 1116 12.83 4.35 -17.70
CA LYS A 1116 13.21 4.54 -19.12
C LYS A 1116 14.69 4.25 -19.37
N GLY A 1117 15.54 4.59 -18.40
CA GLY A 1117 16.94 4.18 -18.31
C GLY A 1117 17.08 2.68 -18.53
N VAL A 1118 16.48 1.89 -17.64
CA VAL A 1118 16.60 0.42 -17.63
C VAL A 1118 15.94 -0.21 -18.86
N LEU A 1119 14.76 0.28 -19.26
CA LEU A 1119 14.02 -0.24 -20.41
C LEU A 1119 14.76 -0.09 -21.75
N GLY A 1120 15.64 0.90 -21.89
CA GLY A 1120 16.45 0.96 -23.10
C GLY A 1120 17.48 2.09 -23.21
N ASN A 1121 17.29 3.25 -22.57
CA ASN A 1121 18.25 4.36 -22.72
C ASN A 1121 19.66 4.00 -22.22
N ASN A 1122 19.76 3.17 -21.18
CA ASN A 1122 21.02 2.63 -20.71
C ASN A 1122 21.66 1.74 -21.77
N ALA A 1123 20.90 0.82 -22.37
CA ALA A 1123 21.41 -0.08 -23.41
C ALA A 1123 21.88 0.68 -24.66
N VAL A 1124 21.10 1.67 -25.13
CA VAL A 1124 21.47 2.53 -26.26
C VAL A 1124 22.82 3.22 -26.01
N ARG A 1125 23.00 3.79 -24.82
CA ARG A 1125 24.24 4.48 -24.41
C ARG A 1125 25.41 3.51 -24.24
N ILE A 1126 25.21 2.43 -23.50
CA ILE A 1126 26.28 1.50 -23.10
C ILE A 1126 26.76 0.68 -24.30
N LEU A 1127 25.84 0.28 -25.17
CA LEU A 1127 26.12 -0.57 -26.32
C LEU A 1127 26.18 0.19 -27.63
N ARG A 1128 26.12 1.53 -27.64
CA ARG A 1128 26.31 2.36 -28.84
C ARG A 1128 25.40 1.93 -29.99
N LEU A 1129 24.10 1.80 -29.72
CA LEU A 1129 23.16 1.22 -30.68
C LEU A 1129 22.80 2.18 -31.82
N ASP A 1130 22.93 3.48 -31.60
CA ASP A 1130 22.61 4.50 -32.60
C ASP A 1130 23.85 5.06 -33.33
N GLU A 1131 25.03 4.45 -33.12
CA GLU A 1131 26.31 4.77 -33.80
C GLU A 1131 26.56 3.99 -35.09
#